data_AF-A0A379FW64-F1
#
_entry.id   AF-A0A379FW64-F1
#
_cell.length_a   1.000
_cell.length_b   1.000
_cell.length_c   1.000
_cell.angle_alpha   90.00
_cell.angle_beta   90.00
_cell.angle_gamma   90.00
#
_symmetry.space_group_name_H-M   'P 1'
#
loop_
_entity.id
_entity.type
_entity.pdbx_description
1 polymer ?
#
loop_
_entity_poly.entity_id
_entity_poly.type
_entity_poly.pdbx_seq_one_letter_code
_entity_poly.pdbx_strand_id
1 'polypeptide(L)'
;MGFGRKNEEETQQQEQQQTQQNDVVNDVENQSTHEAAVDAATAEAERQHQAEQAAIKAAEDEAQRQYEAQQAAIDAATEQAEREREAKLAELQAAEEQAEQARQEAEEKKLAEEKAERERQEAEAMRLAEEEMARQRQVELTAIQAAEEAEEQRRQAELAAIQAAEEQAERERQAAEAARLAEEQAERERQAAEAARLAEEQAERERQAAEAARLAEEQAERERQAAEAARLAEEQAERERQAAEAARLAEEQAERERQEAEAARLAEEQAERERQAAEAARLAEEQAERERQAAEAARLAEEQAAEEARIAEEEAEAERLRLEEEKNNLPTEQEKPKKEGFFARLKKGLLKTRQNLGSGFFGLFSGKKIDDDLFEELEEQLLIADVGVDTTRKIIDNLTAHASRKELKDAEALYGKLREEMSDILAKVDKPLVIEDKKPYVILMVGVNGVGKTTTIGKLARQYQSEGKSVMLAAGDTFRAAAVEQLQVWGERNKIPVVAQHTGADPASVIFDAIQSAQAKGVDVLIADTAGRLQNKSHLMEELKKIVRVMKKLDENAPHEIMLTLDASTGQNAVSQAKLFDDAVGLTGITLTKLDGTAKGGVIFSIADQFGIPIRYIGIGEGIEDLRPFKADDFIEALFAREE
;
A
#
# COMPACT_ATOMS: atom_id res chain seq x y z
N MET A 1 -147.47 -120.73 125.74
CA MET A 1 -148.79 -121.08 125.17
C MET A 1 -149.14 -119.98 124.17
N GLY A 2 -149.71 -120.20 122.98
CA GLY A 2 -149.99 -121.47 122.28
C GLY A 2 -151.19 -121.33 121.32
N PHE A 3 -151.06 -121.86 120.10
CA PHE A 3 -152.10 -121.91 119.02
C PHE A 3 -152.58 -120.54 118.46
N GLY A 4 -153.00 -120.41 117.18
CA GLY A 4 -152.84 -121.30 116.02
C GLY A 4 -154.02 -121.29 115.02
N ARG A 5 -153.73 -121.59 113.73
CA ARG A 5 -154.65 -121.86 112.60
C ARG A 5 -155.44 -120.67 112.00
N LYS A 6 -155.81 -120.65 110.70
CA LYS A 6 -155.28 -121.28 109.44
C LYS A 6 -156.03 -120.67 108.22
N ASN A 7 -155.56 -121.00 107.01
CA ASN A 7 -156.17 -120.83 105.67
C ASN A 7 -156.05 -119.41 105.08
N GLU A 8 -155.62 -119.18 103.82
CA GLU A 8 -155.78 -119.89 102.50
C GLU A 8 -156.99 -119.37 101.70
N GLU A 9 -156.87 -118.13 101.19
CA GLU A 9 -157.57 -117.48 100.06
C GLU A 9 -156.76 -116.19 99.74
N GLU A 10 -155.53 -116.20 99.20
CA GLU A 10 -154.88 -116.96 98.11
C GLU A 10 -155.19 -116.48 96.66
N THR A 11 -154.11 -116.14 95.94
CA THR A 11 -153.90 -116.44 94.51
C THR A 11 -154.57 -115.59 93.40
N GLN A 12 -155.20 -114.43 93.67
CA GLN A 12 -155.66 -113.52 92.56
C GLN A 12 -155.38 -112.01 92.66
N GLN A 13 -154.85 -111.46 93.76
CA GLN A 13 -154.47 -110.03 93.84
C GLN A 13 -152.95 -109.77 93.72
N GLN A 14 -152.12 -110.81 93.58
CA GLN A 14 -150.66 -110.66 93.47
C GLN A 14 -150.20 -110.19 92.08
N GLU A 15 -150.95 -110.44 91.00
CA GLU A 15 -150.52 -110.04 89.64
C GLU A 15 -150.64 -108.53 89.39
N GLN A 16 -151.58 -107.82 90.03
CA GLN A 16 -151.68 -106.36 89.91
C GLN A 16 -150.57 -105.61 90.66
N GLN A 17 -149.81 -106.28 91.54
CA GLN A 17 -148.63 -105.67 92.17
C GLN A 17 -147.41 -105.60 91.24
N GLN A 18 -147.39 -106.35 90.13
CA GLN A 18 -146.17 -106.56 89.34
C GLN A 18 -146.02 -105.63 88.12
N THR A 19 -147.06 -104.88 87.73
CA THR A 19 -147.01 -103.95 86.58
C THR A 19 -146.81 -102.48 86.95
N GLN A 20 -147.22 -102.04 88.15
CA GLN A 20 -147.12 -100.63 88.56
C GLN A 20 -145.81 -100.26 89.30
N GLN A 21 -144.89 -101.22 89.52
CA GLN A 21 -143.60 -100.95 90.16
C GLN A 21 -142.42 -100.75 89.19
N ASN A 22 -142.55 -101.10 87.90
CA ASN A 22 -141.42 -101.04 86.96
C ASN A 22 -141.25 -99.67 86.28
N ASP A 23 -142.33 -98.94 86.01
CA ASP A 23 -142.26 -97.67 85.24
C ASP A 23 -141.64 -96.50 86.03
N VAL A 24 -141.57 -96.58 87.36
CA VAL A 24 -141.04 -95.50 88.23
C VAL A 24 -139.52 -95.62 88.46
N VAL A 25 -138.91 -96.77 88.14
CA VAL A 25 -137.47 -97.01 88.37
C VAL A 25 -136.61 -96.52 87.19
N ASN A 26 -137.10 -96.69 85.96
CA ASN A 26 -136.33 -96.43 84.74
C ASN A 26 -135.97 -94.94 84.51
N ASP A 27 -136.79 -93.99 84.97
CA ASP A 27 -136.55 -92.55 84.73
C ASP A 27 -135.37 -91.99 85.56
N VAL A 28 -134.97 -92.66 86.66
CA VAL A 28 -133.93 -92.15 87.57
C VAL A 28 -132.52 -92.59 87.17
N GLU A 29 -132.35 -93.82 86.66
CA GLU A 29 -131.03 -94.31 86.23
C GLU A 29 -130.58 -93.73 84.87
N ASN A 30 -131.54 -93.33 84.02
CA ASN A 30 -131.28 -92.87 82.65
C ASN A 30 -130.80 -91.41 82.56
N GLN A 31 -131.14 -90.55 83.54
CA GLN A 31 -130.63 -89.18 83.60
C GLN A 31 -129.17 -89.12 84.10
N SER A 32 -128.89 -89.85 85.18
CA SER A 32 -127.55 -89.95 85.80
C SER A 32 -126.46 -90.43 84.82
N THR A 33 -126.80 -91.41 83.98
CA THR A 33 -125.86 -92.00 83.02
C THR A 33 -125.61 -91.12 81.79
N HIS A 34 -126.58 -90.30 81.38
CA HIS A 34 -126.43 -89.42 80.23
C HIS A 34 -125.61 -88.15 80.55
N GLU A 35 -125.74 -87.62 81.78
CA GLU A 35 -124.98 -86.44 82.23
C GLU A 35 -123.48 -86.77 82.32
N ALA A 36 -123.12 -87.88 82.98
CA ALA A 36 -121.73 -88.35 83.09
C ALA A 36 -121.09 -88.69 81.72
N ALA A 37 -121.87 -89.12 80.73
CA ALA A 37 -121.36 -89.40 79.38
C ALA A 37 -121.06 -88.11 78.59
N VAL A 38 -121.86 -87.05 78.78
CA VAL A 38 -121.63 -85.74 78.17
C VAL A 38 -120.43 -85.03 78.81
N ASP A 39 -120.27 -85.11 80.13
CA ASP A 39 -119.10 -84.57 80.83
C ASP A 39 -117.81 -85.26 80.39
N ALA A 40 -117.82 -86.59 80.24
CA ALA A 40 -116.66 -87.35 79.75
C ALA A 40 -116.27 -86.97 78.32
N ALA A 41 -117.25 -86.85 77.42
CA ALA A 41 -117.00 -86.45 76.03
C ALA A 41 -116.53 -85.00 75.92
N THR A 42 -117.08 -84.09 76.73
CA THR A 42 -116.65 -82.68 76.81
C THR A 42 -115.21 -82.59 77.32
N ALA A 43 -114.86 -83.31 78.39
CA ALA A 43 -113.51 -83.34 78.93
C ALA A 43 -112.48 -83.98 77.99
N GLU A 44 -112.89 -84.92 77.12
CA GLU A 44 -112.04 -85.46 76.06
C GLU A 44 -111.84 -84.46 74.92
N ALA A 45 -112.91 -83.77 74.47
CA ALA A 45 -112.83 -82.71 73.47
C ALA A 45 -111.97 -81.52 73.94
N GLU A 46 -112.10 -81.11 75.21
CA GLU A 46 -111.24 -80.08 75.81
C GLU A 46 -109.76 -80.51 75.83
N ARG A 47 -109.46 -81.77 76.15
CA ARG A 47 -108.09 -82.30 76.09
C ARG A 47 -107.54 -82.33 74.67
N GLN A 48 -108.35 -82.71 73.67
CA GLN A 48 -107.95 -82.70 72.27
C GLN A 48 -107.67 -81.27 71.79
N HIS A 49 -108.56 -80.31 72.11
CA HIS A 49 -108.38 -78.89 71.79
C HIS A 49 -107.15 -78.28 72.50
N GLN A 50 -106.90 -78.63 73.77
CA GLN A 50 -105.70 -78.19 74.50
C GLN A 50 -104.42 -78.80 73.90
N ALA A 51 -104.46 -80.06 73.47
CA ALA A 51 -103.33 -80.71 72.80
C ALA A 51 -103.06 -80.11 71.40
N GLU A 52 -104.11 -79.79 70.64
CA GLU A 52 -104.01 -79.13 69.34
C GLU A 52 -103.47 -77.68 69.48
N GLN A 53 -103.98 -76.90 70.43
CA GLN A 53 -103.41 -75.58 70.74
C GLN A 53 -101.96 -75.64 71.22
N ALA A 54 -101.59 -76.67 72.01
CA ALA A 54 -100.20 -76.88 72.41
C ALA A 54 -99.31 -77.27 71.22
N ALA A 55 -99.82 -78.06 70.27
CA ALA A 55 -99.10 -78.43 69.05
C ALA A 55 -98.93 -77.25 68.08
N ILE A 56 -99.98 -76.44 67.89
CA ILE A 56 -99.92 -75.20 67.10
C ILE A 56 -98.89 -74.26 67.72
N LYS A 57 -98.98 -74.00 69.03
CA LYS A 57 -98.01 -73.14 69.71
C LYS A 57 -96.58 -73.69 69.62
N ALA A 58 -96.37 -75.00 69.73
CA ALA A 58 -95.05 -75.60 69.59
C ALA A 58 -94.49 -75.40 68.17
N ALA A 59 -95.34 -75.47 67.13
CA ALA A 59 -94.95 -75.20 65.76
C ALA A 59 -94.68 -73.70 65.50
N GLU A 60 -95.44 -72.79 66.13
CA GLU A 60 -95.19 -71.35 66.11
C GLU A 60 -93.87 -70.99 66.82
N ASP A 61 -93.65 -71.53 68.03
CA ASP A 61 -92.41 -71.38 68.80
C ASP A 61 -91.20 -71.97 68.04
N GLU A 62 -91.37 -73.03 67.24
CA GLU A 62 -90.31 -73.60 66.39
C GLU A 62 -90.07 -72.75 65.14
N ALA A 63 -91.12 -72.33 64.43
CA ALA A 63 -91.01 -71.47 63.26
C ALA A 63 -90.36 -70.12 63.60
N GLN A 64 -90.70 -69.54 64.76
CA GLN A 64 -90.06 -68.32 65.27
C GLN A 64 -88.57 -68.53 65.51
N ARG A 65 -88.15 -69.64 66.13
CA ARG A 65 -86.72 -69.97 66.32
C ARG A 65 -86.00 -70.20 65.00
N GLN A 66 -86.65 -70.84 64.02
CA GLN A 66 -86.08 -71.02 62.68
C GLN A 66 -85.88 -69.67 61.97
N TYR A 67 -86.85 -68.75 62.07
CA TYR A 67 -86.74 -67.39 61.55
C TYR A 67 -85.63 -66.58 62.24
N GLU A 68 -85.57 -66.59 63.57
CA GLU A 68 -84.52 -65.91 64.36
C GLU A 68 -83.12 -66.47 64.04
N ALA A 69 -82.98 -67.79 63.92
CA ALA A 69 -81.72 -68.43 63.51
C ALA A 69 -81.33 -68.09 62.06
N GLN A 70 -82.30 -67.99 61.15
CA GLN A 70 -82.05 -67.61 59.76
C GLN A 70 -81.65 -66.14 59.65
N GLN A 71 -82.29 -65.23 60.40
CA GLN A 71 -81.91 -63.82 60.44
C GLN A 71 -80.50 -63.64 61.03
N ALA A 72 -80.20 -64.26 62.16
CA ALA A 72 -78.86 -64.22 62.77
C ALA A 72 -77.77 -64.79 61.85
N ALA A 73 -78.08 -65.79 61.01
CA ALA A 73 -77.16 -66.31 60.01
C ALA A 73 -76.94 -65.35 58.83
N ILE A 74 -77.97 -64.60 58.43
CA ILE A 74 -77.86 -63.53 57.42
C ILE A 74 -77.00 -62.38 57.96
N ASP A 75 -77.32 -61.89 59.17
CA ASP A 75 -76.61 -60.78 59.80
C ASP A 75 -75.12 -61.10 59.98
N ALA A 76 -74.79 -62.31 60.47
CA ALA A 76 -73.40 -62.77 60.60
C ALA A 76 -72.67 -62.90 59.26
N ALA A 77 -73.36 -63.34 58.20
CA ALA A 77 -72.79 -63.41 56.85
C ALA A 77 -72.55 -62.01 56.25
N THR A 78 -73.43 -61.05 56.52
CA THR A 78 -73.26 -59.64 56.14
C THR A 78 -72.09 -59.01 56.88
N GLU A 79 -71.98 -59.16 58.20
CA GLU A 79 -70.83 -58.68 58.97
C GLU A 79 -69.51 -59.28 58.47
N GLN A 80 -69.48 -60.57 58.11
CA GLN A 80 -68.28 -61.17 57.54
C GLN A 80 -67.93 -60.57 56.18
N ALA A 81 -68.92 -60.41 55.28
CA ALA A 81 -68.71 -59.82 53.96
C ALA A 81 -68.25 -58.36 54.02
N GLU A 82 -68.72 -57.59 54.99
CA GLU A 82 -68.26 -56.21 55.22
C GLU A 82 -66.81 -56.18 55.74
N ARG A 83 -66.46 -57.01 56.73
CA ARG A 83 -65.07 -57.12 57.23
C ARG A 83 -64.09 -57.59 56.13
N GLU A 84 -64.49 -58.53 55.28
CA GLU A 84 -63.70 -58.97 54.12
C GLU A 84 -63.54 -57.87 53.05
N ARG A 85 -64.53 -56.98 52.92
CA ARG A 85 -64.47 -55.83 52.01
C ARG A 85 -63.58 -54.72 52.56
N GLU A 86 -63.67 -54.41 53.85
CA GLU A 86 -62.80 -53.44 54.53
C GLU A 86 -61.34 -53.88 54.50
N ALA A 87 -61.06 -55.16 54.78
CA ALA A 87 -59.71 -55.71 54.69
C ALA A 87 -59.09 -55.57 53.30
N LYS A 88 -59.85 -55.88 52.24
CA LYS A 88 -59.41 -55.70 50.83
C LYS A 88 -59.23 -54.24 50.44
N LEU A 89 -60.03 -53.33 50.99
CA LEU A 89 -59.88 -51.89 50.76
C LEU A 89 -58.59 -51.35 51.40
N ALA A 90 -58.31 -51.74 52.65
CA ALA A 90 -57.07 -51.38 53.34
C ALA A 90 -55.83 -51.98 52.66
N GLU A 91 -55.90 -53.21 52.16
CA GLU A 91 -54.82 -53.85 51.39
C GLU A 91 -54.52 -53.08 50.09
N LEU A 92 -55.57 -52.66 49.36
CA LEU A 92 -55.42 -51.83 48.16
C LEU A 92 -54.83 -50.45 48.46
N GLN A 93 -55.28 -49.78 49.52
CA GLN A 93 -54.76 -48.47 49.93
C GLN A 93 -53.28 -48.56 50.33
N ALA A 94 -52.88 -49.57 51.11
CA ALA A 94 -51.49 -49.77 51.48
C ALA A 94 -50.59 -50.09 50.27
N ALA A 95 -51.11 -50.80 49.26
CA ALA A 95 -50.39 -51.06 48.01
C ALA A 95 -50.27 -49.79 47.14
N GLU A 96 -51.28 -48.91 47.14
CA GLU A 96 -51.24 -47.62 46.42
C GLU A 96 -50.24 -46.64 47.06
N GLU A 97 -50.25 -46.49 48.39
CA GLU A 97 -49.28 -45.67 49.14
C GLU A 97 -47.82 -46.15 48.90
N GLN A 98 -47.57 -47.47 48.94
CA GLN A 98 -46.25 -48.02 48.63
C GLN A 98 -45.83 -47.79 47.18
N ALA A 99 -46.76 -47.88 46.23
CA ALA A 99 -46.50 -47.62 44.82
C ALA A 99 -46.23 -46.13 44.53
N GLU A 100 -46.82 -45.21 45.31
CA GLU A 100 -46.53 -43.78 45.21
C GLU A 100 -45.17 -43.43 45.83
N GLN A 101 -44.85 -43.93 47.03
CA GLN A 101 -43.54 -43.76 47.67
C GLN A 101 -42.40 -44.26 46.77
N ALA A 102 -42.53 -45.46 46.20
CA ALA A 102 -41.53 -46.03 45.29
C ALA A 102 -41.35 -45.24 43.98
N ARG A 103 -42.34 -44.43 43.56
CA ARG A 103 -42.20 -43.50 42.43
C ARG A 103 -41.44 -42.24 42.85
N GLN A 104 -41.77 -41.68 44.00
CA GLN A 104 -41.12 -40.48 44.53
C GLN A 104 -39.62 -40.73 44.76
N GLU A 105 -39.24 -41.85 45.40
CA GLU A 105 -37.83 -42.25 45.57
C GLU A 105 -37.09 -42.43 44.24
N ALA A 106 -37.75 -43.00 43.22
CA ALA A 106 -37.16 -43.19 41.89
C ALA A 106 -36.97 -41.86 41.14
N GLU A 107 -37.88 -40.91 41.30
CA GLU A 107 -37.81 -39.59 40.68
C GLU A 107 -36.75 -38.69 41.34
N GLU A 108 -36.69 -38.66 42.69
CA GLU A 108 -35.61 -37.99 43.42
C GLU A 108 -34.24 -38.54 43.04
N LYS A 109 -34.10 -39.87 42.96
CA LYS A 109 -32.84 -40.52 42.59
C LYS A 109 -32.42 -40.15 41.15
N LYS A 110 -33.35 -40.15 40.20
CA LYS A 110 -33.07 -39.74 38.81
C LYS A 110 -32.63 -38.28 38.73
N LEU A 111 -33.28 -37.38 39.47
CA LEU A 111 -32.90 -35.97 39.54
C LEU A 111 -31.51 -35.77 40.17
N ALA A 112 -31.15 -36.58 41.17
CA ALA A 112 -29.81 -36.57 41.78
C ALA A 112 -28.73 -37.09 40.82
N GLU A 113 -29.01 -38.13 40.03
CA GLU A 113 -28.11 -38.66 39.01
C GLU A 113 -27.89 -37.65 37.86
N GLU A 114 -28.95 -37.04 37.33
CA GLU A 114 -28.86 -35.99 36.29
C GLU A 114 -28.08 -34.76 36.78
N LYS A 115 -28.31 -34.33 38.04
CA LYS A 115 -27.56 -33.23 38.65
C LYS A 115 -26.06 -33.58 38.78
N ALA A 116 -25.74 -34.78 39.27
CA ALA A 116 -24.36 -35.21 39.46
C ALA A 116 -23.61 -35.42 38.13
N GLU A 117 -24.30 -35.77 37.04
CA GLU A 117 -23.71 -35.79 35.70
C GLU A 117 -23.42 -34.35 35.21
N ARG A 118 -24.37 -33.44 35.37
CA ARG A 118 -24.21 -32.03 34.98
C ARG A 118 -23.05 -31.35 35.70
N GLU A 119 -22.93 -31.53 37.02
CA GLU A 119 -21.81 -30.99 37.81
C GLU A 119 -20.44 -31.52 37.33
N ARG A 120 -20.37 -32.76 36.80
CA ARG A 120 -19.14 -33.30 36.18
C ARG A 120 -18.85 -32.67 34.82
N GLN A 121 -19.86 -32.50 33.97
CA GLN A 121 -19.72 -31.88 32.66
C GLN A 121 -19.26 -30.41 32.78
N GLU A 122 -19.85 -29.66 33.72
CA GLU A 122 -19.46 -28.27 34.00
C GLU A 122 -18.02 -28.18 34.55
N ALA A 123 -17.60 -29.11 35.42
CA ALA A 123 -16.23 -29.18 35.92
C ALA A 123 -15.18 -29.58 34.86
N GLU A 124 -15.52 -30.52 33.96
CA GLU A 124 -14.61 -30.92 32.87
C GLU A 124 -14.44 -29.80 31.81
N ALA A 125 -15.53 -29.11 31.46
CA ALA A 125 -15.47 -27.93 30.59
C ALA A 125 -14.61 -26.82 31.19
N MET A 126 -14.71 -26.59 32.51
CA MET A 126 -13.88 -25.59 33.19
C MET A 126 -12.39 -25.95 33.19
N ARG A 127 -12.03 -27.23 33.38
CA ARG A 127 -10.63 -27.70 33.27
C ARG A 127 -10.07 -27.50 31.85
N LEU A 128 -10.85 -27.85 30.83
CA LEU A 128 -10.43 -27.71 29.43
C LEU A 128 -10.19 -26.23 29.05
N ALA A 129 -11.04 -25.31 29.52
CA ALA A 129 -10.83 -23.88 29.32
C ALA A 129 -9.56 -23.36 30.03
N GLU A 130 -9.24 -23.87 31.22
CA GLU A 130 -8.00 -23.52 31.94
C GLU A 130 -6.75 -24.05 31.22
N GLU A 131 -6.78 -25.29 30.73
CA GLU A 131 -5.70 -25.86 29.89
C GLU A 131 -5.50 -25.09 28.58
N GLU A 132 -6.57 -24.61 27.95
CA GLU A 132 -6.48 -23.81 26.72
C GLU A 132 -5.93 -22.39 27.00
N MET A 133 -6.40 -21.70 28.03
CA MET A 133 -5.85 -20.40 28.44
C MET A 133 -4.37 -20.50 28.82
N ALA A 134 -3.95 -21.58 29.50
CA ALA A 134 -2.54 -21.84 29.80
C ALA A 134 -1.71 -22.03 28.52
N ARG A 135 -2.23 -22.74 27.51
CA ARG A 135 -1.59 -22.88 26.20
C ARG A 135 -1.45 -21.55 25.46
N GLN A 136 -2.52 -20.74 25.40
CA GLN A 136 -2.48 -19.43 24.73
C GLN A 136 -1.42 -18.52 25.36
N ARG A 137 -1.36 -18.47 26.70
CA ARG A 137 -0.36 -17.69 27.45
C ARG A 137 1.08 -18.18 27.23
N GLN A 138 1.28 -19.49 27.04
CA GLN A 138 2.60 -20.06 26.73
C GLN A 138 3.09 -19.67 25.32
N VAL A 139 2.16 -19.55 24.35
CA VAL A 139 2.43 -19.08 22.99
C VAL A 139 2.73 -17.57 22.99
N GLU A 140 1.95 -16.78 23.73
CA GLU A 140 2.18 -15.34 23.89
C GLU A 140 3.56 -15.04 24.49
N LEU A 141 3.95 -15.73 25.58
CA LEU A 141 5.27 -15.57 26.19
C LEU A 141 6.42 -15.92 25.25
N THR A 142 6.30 -16.99 24.46
CA THR A 142 7.35 -17.36 23.49
C THR A 142 7.39 -16.43 22.27
N ALA A 143 6.26 -15.84 21.87
CA ALA A 143 6.23 -14.79 20.85
C ALA A 143 6.90 -13.48 21.33
N ILE A 144 6.70 -13.10 22.60
CA ILE A 144 7.37 -11.94 23.22
C ILE A 144 8.89 -12.14 23.24
N GLN A 145 9.37 -13.29 23.73
CA GLN A 145 10.81 -13.58 23.79
C GLN A 145 11.46 -13.55 22.39
N ALA A 146 10.80 -14.13 21.38
CA ALA A 146 11.28 -14.09 20.00
C ALA A 146 11.29 -12.67 19.39
N ALA A 147 10.41 -11.78 19.86
CA ALA A 147 10.41 -10.37 19.45
C ALA A 147 11.56 -9.58 20.12
N GLU A 148 11.82 -9.81 21.41
CA GLU A 148 12.94 -9.19 22.14
C GLU A 148 14.30 -9.59 21.53
N GLU A 149 14.53 -10.88 21.25
CA GLU A 149 15.74 -11.36 20.57
C GLU A 149 15.91 -10.73 19.16
N ALA A 150 14.81 -10.58 18.42
CA ALA A 150 14.82 -9.97 17.09
C ALA A 150 15.07 -8.45 17.12
N GLU A 151 14.63 -7.74 18.17
CA GLU A 151 14.96 -6.33 18.37
C GLU A 151 16.44 -6.16 18.75
N GLU A 152 16.98 -6.99 19.65
CA GLU A 152 18.39 -6.92 20.05
C GLU A 152 19.32 -7.21 18.85
N GLN A 153 19.01 -8.23 18.03
CA GLN A 153 19.76 -8.52 16.80
C GLN A 153 19.74 -7.34 15.82
N ARG A 154 18.59 -6.68 15.63
CA ARG A 154 18.49 -5.46 14.79
C ARG A 154 19.36 -4.33 15.33
N ARG A 155 19.34 -4.12 16.64
CA ARG A 155 20.10 -3.06 17.32
C ARG A 155 21.62 -3.29 17.23
N GLN A 156 22.07 -4.54 17.32
CA GLN A 156 23.46 -4.91 17.06
C GLN A 156 23.85 -4.70 15.59
N ALA A 157 23.00 -5.08 14.64
CA ALA A 157 23.23 -4.85 13.21
C ALA A 157 23.26 -3.36 12.83
N GLU A 158 22.42 -2.53 13.45
CA GLU A 158 22.41 -1.08 13.27
C GLU A 158 23.71 -0.43 13.78
N LEU A 159 24.18 -0.82 14.98
CA LEU A 159 25.46 -0.35 15.53
C LEU A 159 26.65 -0.75 14.65
N ALA A 160 26.67 -1.98 14.13
CA ALA A 160 27.71 -2.43 13.20
C ALA A 160 27.68 -1.67 11.87
N ALA A 161 26.48 -1.35 11.35
CA ALA A 161 26.33 -0.54 10.13
C ALA A 161 26.78 0.91 10.33
N ILE A 162 26.53 1.51 11.50
CA ILE A 162 27.03 2.84 11.86
C ILE A 162 28.57 2.84 11.90
N GLN A 163 29.20 1.88 12.58
CA GLN A 163 30.66 1.78 12.65
C GLN A 163 31.31 1.60 11.27
N ALA A 164 30.73 0.77 10.40
CA ALA A 164 31.21 0.59 9.04
C ALA A 164 31.08 1.88 8.18
N ALA A 165 30.00 2.65 8.39
CA ALA A 165 29.79 3.93 7.71
C ALA A 165 30.76 5.02 8.20
N GLU A 166 31.07 5.06 9.50
CA GLU A 166 32.09 5.97 10.06
C GLU A 166 33.48 5.64 9.52
N GLU A 167 33.87 4.35 9.49
CA GLU A 167 35.18 3.93 8.95
C GLU A 167 35.30 4.22 7.45
N GLN A 168 34.23 4.00 6.66
CA GLN A 168 34.23 4.38 5.25
C GLN A 168 34.33 5.90 5.05
N ALA A 169 33.58 6.69 5.83
CA ALA A 169 33.65 8.15 5.75
C ALA A 169 35.03 8.71 6.15
N GLU A 170 35.75 8.06 7.07
CA GLU A 170 37.13 8.43 7.38
C GLU A 170 38.08 8.12 6.21
N ARG A 171 37.98 6.92 5.62
CA ARG A 171 38.78 6.53 4.43
C ARG A 171 38.53 7.48 3.24
N GLU A 172 37.29 7.89 3.01
CA GLU A 172 36.93 8.85 1.96
C GLU A 172 37.51 10.25 2.23
N ARG A 173 37.54 10.71 3.48
CA ARG A 173 38.22 11.97 3.87
C ARG A 173 39.73 11.89 3.65
N GLN A 174 40.37 10.79 4.07
CA GLN A 174 41.81 10.58 3.88
C GLN A 174 42.17 10.55 2.38
N ALA A 175 41.35 9.90 1.54
CA ALA A 175 41.52 9.89 0.09
C ALA A 175 41.33 11.29 -0.54
N ALA A 176 40.34 12.06 -0.11
CA ALA A 176 40.12 13.43 -0.60
C ALA A 176 41.24 14.39 -0.19
N GLU A 177 41.79 14.26 1.02
CA GLU A 177 42.96 15.06 1.46
C GLU A 177 44.23 14.69 0.68
N ALA A 178 44.48 13.39 0.45
CA ALA A 178 45.58 12.95 -0.39
C ALA A 178 45.47 13.45 -1.84
N ALA A 179 44.26 13.45 -2.42
CA ALA A 179 44.01 13.99 -3.76
C ALA A 179 44.29 15.51 -3.82
N ARG A 180 43.82 16.29 -2.84
CA ARG A 180 44.07 17.73 -2.74
C ARG A 180 45.57 18.05 -2.66
N LEU A 181 46.33 17.28 -1.87
CA LEU A 181 47.77 17.45 -1.74
C LEU A 181 48.53 17.10 -3.04
N ALA A 182 48.08 16.07 -3.77
CA ALA A 182 48.64 15.72 -5.07
C ALA A 182 48.34 16.80 -6.14
N GLU A 183 47.15 17.39 -6.13
CA GLU A 183 46.79 18.51 -7.01
C GLU A 183 47.61 19.77 -6.72
N GLU A 184 47.76 20.14 -5.44
CA GLU A 184 48.59 21.28 -5.03
C GLU A 184 50.08 21.07 -5.41
N GLN A 185 50.61 19.85 -5.28
CA GLN A 185 51.96 19.54 -5.74
C GLN A 185 52.08 19.66 -7.27
N ALA A 186 51.12 19.11 -8.03
CA ALA A 186 51.12 19.19 -9.48
C ALA A 186 50.99 20.64 -9.99
N GLU A 187 50.28 21.51 -9.29
CA GLU A 187 50.22 22.94 -9.61
C GLU A 187 51.58 23.63 -9.36
N ARG A 188 52.21 23.37 -8.20
CA ARG A 188 53.55 23.90 -7.89
C ARG A 188 54.61 23.45 -8.91
N GLU A 189 54.56 22.20 -9.37
CA GLU A 189 55.44 21.68 -10.41
C GLU A 189 55.22 22.37 -11.76
N ARG A 190 53.96 22.66 -12.14
CA ARG A 190 53.65 23.46 -13.35
C ARG A 190 54.14 24.90 -13.24
N GLN A 191 53.91 25.56 -12.11
CA GLN A 191 54.37 26.93 -11.86
C GLN A 191 55.91 27.02 -11.90
N ALA A 192 56.61 26.03 -11.36
CA ALA A 192 58.07 25.93 -11.43
C ALA A 192 58.59 25.72 -12.86
N ALA A 193 57.92 24.86 -13.66
CA ALA A 193 58.28 24.63 -15.06
C ALA A 193 58.04 25.88 -15.93
N GLU A 194 56.96 26.63 -15.71
CA GLU A 194 56.70 27.88 -16.41
C GLU A 194 57.70 28.98 -16.04
N ALA A 195 58.03 29.12 -14.75
CA ALA A 195 59.07 30.04 -14.29
C ALA A 195 60.46 29.71 -14.89
N ALA A 196 60.80 28.43 -15.02
CA ALA A 196 62.03 28.00 -15.69
C ALA A 196 62.05 28.38 -17.18
N ARG A 197 60.95 28.13 -17.91
CA ARG A 197 60.82 28.52 -19.33
C ARG A 197 60.99 30.03 -19.53
N LEU A 198 60.37 30.85 -18.67
CA LEU A 198 60.48 32.30 -18.73
C LEU A 198 61.90 32.81 -18.42
N ALA A 199 62.60 32.17 -17.49
CA ALA A 199 64.00 32.48 -17.19
C ALA A 199 64.95 32.11 -18.34
N GLU A 200 64.70 30.99 -19.03
CA GLU A 200 65.45 30.58 -20.22
C GLU A 200 65.23 31.56 -21.39
N GLU A 201 63.98 31.94 -21.66
CA GLU A 201 63.64 32.93 -22.70
C GLU A 201 64.27 34.31 -22.40
N GLN A 202 64.28 34.75 -21.14
CA GLN A 202 64.96 35.98 -20.75
C GLN A 202 66.48 35.87 -20.96
N ALA A 203 67.11 34.76 -20.55
CA ALA A 203 68.53 34.54 -20.74
C ALA A 203 68.94 34.47 -22.22
N GLU A 204 68.07 33.97 -23.10
CA GLU A 204 68.31 34.01 -24.56
C GLU A 204 68.23 35.45 -25.10
N ARG A 205 67.19 36.21 -24.72
CA ARG A 205 67.06 37.63 -25.09
C ARG A 205 68.25 38.47 -24.63
N GLU A 206 68.77 38.22 -23.42
CA GLU A 206 69.97 38.89 -22.90
C GLU A 206 71.24 38.54 -23.69
N ARG A 207 71.40 37.27 -24.14
CA ARG A 207 72.49 36.87 -25.04
C ARG A 207 72.38 37.54 -26.41
N GLN A 208 71.19 37.55 -27.00
CA GLN A 208 70.95 38.20 -28.30
C GLN A 208 71.24 39.72 -28.23
N ALA A 209 70.84 40.38 -27.13
CA ALA A 209 71.15 41.79 -26.88
C ALA A 209 72.65 42.05 -26.71
N ALA A 210 73.37 41.19 -25.99
CA ALA A 210 74.82 41.29 -25.80
C ALA A 210 75.60 41.07 -27.12
N GLU A 211 75.15 40.14 -27.97
CA GLU A 211 75.73 39.92 -29.31
C GLU A 211 75.46 41.10 -30.25
N ALA A 212 74.24 41.63 -30.27
CA ALA A 212 73.91 42.83 -31.03
C ALA A 212 74.74 44.06 -30.59
N ALA A 213 74.98 44.22 -29.28
CA ALA A 213 75.84 45.28 -28.75
C ALA A 213 77.31 45.11 -29.20
N ARG A 214 77.85 43.89 -29.15
CA ARG A 214 79.22 43.58 -29.63
C ARG A 214 79.38 43.90 -31.13
N LEU A 215 78.39 43.53 -31.95
CA LEU A 215 78.39 43.81 -33.39
C LEU A 215 78.31 45.32 -33.69
N ALA A 216 77.52 46.07 -32.92
CA ALA A 216 77.42 47.52 -33.05
C ALA A 216 78.72 48.23 -32.63
N GLU A 217 79.41 47.75 -31.59
CA GLU A 217 80.71 48.26 -31.17
C GLU A 217 81.80 47.99 -32.23
N GLU A 218 81.86 46.76 -32.77
CA GLU A 218 82.78 46.41 -33.85
C GLU A 218 82.53 47.24 -35.12
N GLN A 219 81.26 47.48 -35.50
CA GLN A 219 80.93 48.36 -36.61
C GLN A 219 81.36 49.81 -36.35
N ALA A 220 81.11 50.35 -35.16
CA ALA A 220 81.52 51.70 -34.79
C ALA A 220 83.06 51.86 -34.76
N GLU A 221 83.81 50.82 -34.42
CA GLU A 221 85.28 50.84 -34.52
C GLU A 221 85.74 50.83 -35.98
N ARG A 222 85.17 49.97 -36.83
CA ARG A 222 85.45 49.96 -38.29
C ARG A 222 85.15 51.31 -38.96
N GLU A 223 84.04 51.96 -38.58
CA GLU A 223 83.68 53.29 -39.08
C GLU A 223 84.68 54.38 -38.64
N ARG A 224 85.19 54.32 -37.39
CA ARG A 224 86.27 55.21 -36.92
C ARG A 224 87.58 54.98 -37.68
N GLN A 225 87.98 53.73 -37.86
CA GLN A 225 89.19 53.37 -38.62
C GLN A 225 89.09 53.84 -40.09
N ALA A 226 87.92 53.71 -40.71
CA ALA A 226 87.67 54.22 -42.05
C ALA A 226 87.73 55.77 -42.13
N ALA A 227 87.16 56.47 -41.14
CA ALA A 227 87.22 57.93 -41.07
C ALA A 227 88.65 58.46 -40.84
N GLU A 228 89.45 57.78 -40.02
CA GLU A 228 90.87 58.13 -39.83
C GLU A 228 91.71 57.86 -41.08
N ALA A 229 91.48 56.72 -41.76
CA ALA A 229 92.12 56.42 -43.04
C ALA A 229 91.77 57.47 -44.13
N ALA A 230 90.50 57.92 -44.17
CA ALA A 230 90.06 58.98 -45.08
C ALA A 230 90.76 60.32 -44.78
N ARG A 231 90.86 60.72 -43.50
CA ARG A 231 91.57 61.94 -43.08
C ARG A 231 93.06 61.90 -43.47
N LEU A 232 93.71 60.75 -43.28
CA LEU A 232 95.11 60.56 -43.66
C LEU A 232 95.31 60.60 -45.19
N ALA A 233 94.37 60.06 -45.97
CA ALA A 233 94.40 60.15 -47.43
C ALA A 233 94.16 61.59 -47.95
N GLU A 234 93.32 62.37 -47.27
CA GLU A 234 93.09 63.78 -47.59
C GLU A 234 94.33 64.65 -47.29
N GLU A 235 94.95 64.49 -46.11
CA GLU A 235 96.22 65.14 -45.77
C GLU A 235 97.36 64.71 -46.72
N GLN A 236 97.37 63.41 -47.06
CA GLN A 236 97.94 62.76 -48.24
C GLN A 236 97.98 63.66 -49.48
N ALA A 237 96.79 63.79 -50.06
CA ALA A 237 96.52 64.47 -51.32
C ALA A 237 96.77 65.98 -51.23
N GLU A 238 96.60 66.61 -50.07
CA GLU A 238 96.95 68.03 -49.89
C GLU A 238 98.46 68.26 -49.96
N ARG A 239 99.27 67.41 -49.31
CA ARG A 239 100.74 67.46 -49.40
C ARG A 239 101.22 67.23 -50.84
N GLU A 240 100.60 66.29 -51.57
CA GLU A 240 100.91 66.04 -52.99
C GLU A 240 100.53 67.24 -53.89
N ARG A 241 99.40 67.92 -53.62
CA ARG A 241 99.03 69.17 -54.30
C ARG A 241 100.01 70.31 -54.02
N GLN A 242 100.42 70.49 -52.76
CA GLN A 242 101.40 71.51 -52.37
C GLN A 242 102.78 71.24 -53.02
N ALA A 243 103.18 69.97 -53.12
CA ALA A 243 104.41 69.58 -53.84
C ALA A 243 104.30 69.84 -55.35
N ALA A 244 103.15 69.54 -55.97
CA ALA A 244 102.91 69.82 -57.39
C ALA A 244 102.86 71.34 -57.70
N GLU A 245 102.31 72.16 -56.80
CA GLU A 245 102.32 73.61 -56.94
C GLU A 245 103.72 74.22 -56.76
N ALA A 246 104.51 73.72 -55.80
CA ALA A 246 105.91 74.10 -55.65
C ALA A 246 106.76 73.71 -56.88
N ALA A 247 106.50 72.53 -57.48
CA ALA A 247 107.13 72.11 -58.72
C ALA A 247 106.75 73.03 -59.90
N ARG A 248 105.46 73.35 -60.06
CA ARG A 248 104.95 74.26 -61.11
C ARG A 248 105.59 75.66 -61.01
N LEU A 249 105.75 76.19 -59.80
CA LEU A 249 106.39 77.49 -59.57
C LEU A 249 107.89 77.47 -59.88
N ALA A 250 108.60 76.38 -59.56
CA ALA A 250 110.00 76.21 -59.93
C ALA A 250 110.19 76.03 -61.45
N GLU A 251 109.25 75.35 -62.11
CA GLU A 251 109.22 75.20 -63.56
C GLU A 251 108.96 76.53 -64.27
N GLU A 252 107.93 77.29 -63.87
CA GLU A 252 107.61 78.63 -64.41
C GLU A 252 108.79 79.61 -64.25
N GLN A 253 109.53 79.52 -63.14
CA GLN A 253 110.72 80.33 -62.89
C GLN A 253 111.89 79.93 -63.80
N ALA A 254 112.14 78.63 -63.97
CA ALA A 254 113.16 78.09 -64.86
C ALA A 254 112.78 78.16 -66.36
N GLU A 255 111.52 78.44 -66.69
CA GLU A 255 111.04 78.67 -68.05
C GLU A 255 111.27 80.12 -68.49
N ARG A 256 111.06 81.11 -67.59
CA ARG A 256 111.39 82.53 -67.88
C ARG A 256 112.87 82.74 -68.21
N GLU A 257 113.77 82.09 -67.46
CA GLU A 257 115.23 82.12 -67.74
C GLU A 257 115.58 81.47 -69.10
N ARG A 258 114.76 80.53 -69.58
CA ARG A 258 114.92 79.94 -70.93
C ARG A 258 114.32 80.81 -72.02
N GLN A 259 113.19 81.47 -71.78
CA GLN A 259 112.53 82.33 -72.76
C GLN A 259 113.39 83.56 -73.13
N GLU A 260 114.17 84.12 -72.19
CA GLU A 260 115.16 85.17 -72.51
C GLU A 260 116.32 84.66 -73.39
N ALA A 261 116.70 83.38 -73.26
CA ALA A 261 117.75 82.76 -74.09
C ALA A 261 117.23 82.26 -75.46
N GLU A 262 115.99 81.77 -75.52
CA GLU A 262 115.40 81.18 -76.74
C GLU A 262 114.94 82.27 -77.74
N ALA A 263 114.59 83.45 -77.26
CA ALA A 263 114.36 84.65 -78.08
C ALA A 263 115.57 85.03 -78.96
N ALA A 264 116.79 84.60 -78.60
CA ALA A 264 118.00 84.79 -79.40
C ALA A 264 118.23 83.67 -80.44
N ARG A 265 117.57 82.50 -80.31
CA ARG A 265 117.80 81.32 -81.19
C ARG A 265 116.69 81.11 -82.23
N LEU A 266 115.45 81.49 -81.92
CA LEU A 266 114.29 81.32 -82.82
C LEU A 266 114.33 82.18 -84.09
N ALA A 267 115.32 83.08 -84.23
CA ALA A 267 115.60 83.80 -85.47
C ALA A 267 116.30 82.94 -86.54
N GLU A 268 116.87 81.79 -86.17
CA GLU A 268 117.67 80.92 -87.06
C GLU A 268 116.92 79.62 -87.43
N GLU A 269 116.16 79.05 -86.49
CA GLU A 269 115.51 77.74 -86.65
C GLU A 269 114.25 77.74 -87.54
N GLN A 270 113.83 78.90 -88.05
CA GLN A 270 112.67 79.03 -88.94
C GLN A 270 112.92 78.44 -90.35
N ALA A 271 114.15 78.03 -90.66
CA ALA A 271 114.56 77.51 -91.97
C ALA A 271 114.38 75.98 -92.18
N GLU A 272 114.17 75.17 -91.13
CA GLU A 272 114.28 73.70 -91.26
C GLU A 272 112.95 72.92 -91.20
N ARG A 273 111.84 73.56 -90.79
CA ARG A 273 110.54 72.87 -90.56
C ARG A 273 109.77 72.43 -91.82
N GLU A 274 110.30 72.65 -93.03
CA GLU A 274 109.63 72.25 -94.28
C GLU A 274 109.78 70.76 -94.66
N ARG A 275 110.55 69.94 -93.93
CA ARG A 275 111.07 68.67 -94.48
C ARG A 275 110.44 67.33 -94.05
N GLN A 276 109.75 67.21 -92.92
CA GLN A 276 109.49 65.88 -92.31
C GLN A 276 108.04 65.60 -91.86
N ALA A 277 107.06 65.88 -92.72
CA ALA A 277 105.64 65.56 -92.49
C ALA A 277 105.17 64.34 -93.30
N ALA A 278 105.81 63.16 -93.12
CA ALA A 278 105.74 62.08 -94.12
C ALA A 278 105.50 60.62 -93.63
N GLU A 279 105.41 60.34 -92.32
CA GLU A 279 105.33 58.95 -91.79
C GLU A 279 104.44 58.90 -90.53
N ALA A 280 103.10 58.84 -90.58
CA ALA A 280 102.14 58.15 -91.47
C ALA A 280 101.91 56.66 -91.15
N ALA A 281 100.96 56.43 -90.22
CA ALA A 281 100.00 55.31 -90.11
C ALA A 281 100.38 53.91 -90.67
N ARG A 282 100.41 52.87 -89.80
CA ARG A 282 100.53 51.48 -90.30
C ARG A 282 99.91 50.31 -89.50
N LEU A 283 99.57 50.42 -88.20
CA LEU A 283 99.19 49.25 -87.40
C LEU A 283 98.00 49.48 -86.46
N ALA A 284 96.93 48.73 -86.74
CA ALA A 284 95.76 48.46 -85.90
C ALA A 284 95.40 46.96 -86.07
N GLU A 285 94.24 46.53 -85.55
CA GLU A 285 93.44 45.45 -86.16
C GLU A 285 94.03 44.01 -86.16
N GLU A 286 94.04 43.30 -85.00
CA GLU A 286 94.32 41.84 -85.00
C GLU A 286 93.63 40.97 -83.91
N GLN A 287 93.51 41.39 -82.65
CA GLN A 287 93.23 40.46 -81.52
C GLN A 287 91.81 40.55 -80.93
N ALA A 288 90.79 40.09 -81.67
CA ALA A 288 89.38 40.22 -81.26
C ALA A 288 88.47 38.97 -81.43
N GLU A 289 88.99 37.76 -81.70
CA GLU A 289 88.16 36.67 -82.26
C GLU A 289 88.11 35.31 -81.53
N ARG A 290 89.08 34.93 -80.68
CA ARG A 290 89.33 33.49 -80.40
C ARG A 290 88.34 32.71 -79.53
N GLU A 291 88.44 32.78 -78.21
CA GLU A 291 88.03 31.65 -77.35
C GLU A 291 86.57 31.72 -76.84
N ARG A 292 85.63 31.50 -77.77
CA ARG A 292 84.18 31.39 -77.51
C ARG A 292 83.65 29.94 -77.52
N GLN A 293 84.50 28.94 -77.24
CA GLN A 293 84.22 27.52 -77.50
C GLN A 293 84.70 26.55 -76.38
N ALA A 294 83.89 26.41 -75.32
CA ALA A 294 83.82 25.26 -74.40
C ALA A 294 82.64 25.51 -73.42
N ALA A 295 81.40 25.04 -73.64
CA ALA A 295 80.92 23.64 -73.74
C ALA A 295 81.10 22.89 -72.39
N GLU A 296 80.09 22.47 -71.63
CA GLU A 296 78.89 21.63 -71.90
C GLU A 296 79.05 20.29 -71.13
N ALA A 297 78.72 20.27 -69.82
CA ALA A 297 79.09 19.12 -68.96
C ALA A 297 78.18 18.80 -67.73
N ALA A 298 77.08 19.52 -67.47
CA ALA A 298 76.27 19.30 -66.25
C ALA A 298 74.76 19.54 -66.49
N ARG A 299 74.03 18.53 -66.98
CA ARG A 299 72.65 18.70 -67.51
C ARG A 299 71.75 17.45 -67.31
N LEU A 300 71.67 16.89 -66.09
CA LEU A 300 70.96 15.61 -65.87
C LEU A 300 70.59 15.28 -64.39
N ALA A 301 69.73 16.08 -63.75
CA ALA A 301 69.19 15.76 -62.41
C ALA A 301 67.83 16.44 -62.04
N GLU A 302 67.04 16.92 -63.01
CA GLU A 302 65.92 17.85 -62.77
C GLU A 302 64.63 17.45 -63.53
N GLU A 303 64.32 16.15 -63.62
CA GLU A 303 63.30 15.65 -64.57
C GLU A 303 62.42 14.49 -64.03
N GLN A 304 62.00 14.53 -62.76
CA GLN A 304 60.94 13.63 -62.24
C GLN A 304 59.95 14.36 -61.31
N ALA A 305 59.26 15.36 -61.88
CA ALA A 305 58.12 16.03 -61.25
C ALA A 305 56.87 15.91 -62.14
N ALA A 306 56.18 14.74 -62.08
CA ALA A 306 54.84 14.54 -62.63
C ALA A 306 54.24 13.18 -62.18
N GLU A 307 53.37 13.18 -61.16
CA GLU A 307 52.41 12.09 -60.88
C GLU A 307 51.20 12.70 -60.13
N GLU A 308 50.55 13.65 -60.78
CA GLU A 308 49.60 14.61 -60.18
C GLU A 308 48.15 14.04 -60.16
N ALA A 309 47.96 12.84 -59.60
CA ALA A 309 46.67 12.15 -59.65
C ALA A 309 46.28 11.35 -58.39
N ARG A 310 45.03 11.56 -57.94
CA ARG A 310 44.25 10.83 -56.91
C ARG A 310 44.61 11.07 -55.43
N ILE A 311 43.79 11.94 -54.81
CA ILE A 311 43.47 11.98 -53.38
C ILE A 311 41.94 11.89 -53.25
N ALA A 312 41.46 11.39 -52.09
CA ALA A 312 40.06 11.29 -51.63
C ALA A 312 39.24 10.04 -52.07
N GLU A 313 38.14 9.85 -51.33
CA GLU A 313 37.02 8.91 -51.54
C GLU A 313 37.22 7.41 -51.16
N GLU A 314 37.26 7.10 -49.85
CA GLU A 314 36.96 5.75 -49.33
C GLU A 314 36.38 5.72 -47.88
N GLU A 315 35.55 6.71 -47.50
CA GLU A 315 34.79 6.73 -46.23
C GLU A 315 33.26 6.91 -46.45
N ALA A 316 32.60 5.96 -47.13
CA ALA A 316 31.16 5.61 -46.92
C ALA A 316 30.60 4.62 -47.97
N GLU A 317 30.34 3.35 -47.61
CA GLU A 317 29.18 2.57 -48.11
C GLU A 317 29.07 1.20 -47.41
N ALA A 318 28.09 1.02 -46.50
CA ALA A 318 27.76 -0.30 -45.93
C ALA A 318 26.39 -0.39 -45.21
N GLU A 319 25.37 0.41 -45.57
CA GLU A 319 24.00 0.24 -45.01
C GLU A 319 22.95 0.05 -46.13
N ARG A 320 22.03 -0.91 -45.90
CA ARG A 320 20.73 -1.15 -46.59
C ARG A 320 20.70 -2.00 -47.86
N LEU A 321 20.31 -3.26 -47.69
CA LEU A 321 18.98 -3.83 -48.07
C LEU A 321 18.92 -5.27 -47.47
N ARG A 322 17.98 -5.72 -46.61
CA ARG A 322 16.50 -5.81 -46.69
C ARG A 322 16.05 -6.61 -47.94
N LEU A 323 15.33 -7.75 -47.84
CA LEU A 323 14.34 -8.24 -46.85
C LEU A 323 14.28 -9.78 -46.72
N GLU A 324 13.62 -10.27 -45.65
CA GLU A 324 12.73 -11.47 -45.57
C GLU A 324 13.33 -12.90 -45.78
N GLU A 325 12.79 -14.00 -45.23
CA GLU A 325 11.55 -14.27 -44.45
C GLU A 325 11.69 -15.51 -43.52
N GLU A 326 10.88 -15.60 -42.44
CA GLU A 326 10.30 -16.79 -41.72
C GLU A 326 11.10 -18.11 -41.45
N LYS A 327 10.84 -18.99 -40.45
CA LYS A 327 9.90 -19.20 -39.31
C LYS A 327 10.52 -20.31 -38.40
N ASN A 328 10.10 -20.75 -37.20
CA ASN A 328 9.06 -20.47 -36.18
C ASN A 328 9.68 -20.98 -34.81
N ASN A 329 9.12 -21.57 -33.72
CA ASN A 329 7.84 -21.89 -33.04
C ASN A 329 8.28 -22.42 -31.62
N LEU A 330 7.62 -22.33 -30.45
CA LEU A 330 6.50 -21.56 -29.89
C LEU A 330 6.82 -21.26 -28.40
N PRO A 331 6.25 -20.22 -27.76
CA PRO A 331 6.09 -20.13 -26.31
C PRO A 331 4.69 -20.62 -25.85
N THR A 332 4.58 -21.08 -24.59
CA THR A 332 3.33 -21.59 -24.01
C THR A 332 2.36 -20.49 -23.58
N GLU A 333 1.05 -20.75 -23.69
CA GLU A 333 -0.03 -19.82 -23.36
C GLU A 333 -0.41 -19.85 -21.86
N GLN A 334 -0.77 -18.69 -21.30
CA GLN A 334 -1.44 -18.57 -19.99
C GLN A 334 -2.76 -17.81 -20.18
N GLU A 335 -3.82 -18.30 -19.54
CA GLU A 335 -5.18 -17.80 -19.74
C GLU A 335 -5.40 -16.38 -19.19
N LYS A 336 -6.24 -15.60 -19.88
CA LYS A 336 -6.75 -14.33 -19.37
C LYS A 336 -7.93 -14.59 -18.42
N PRO A 337 -7.92 -14.06 -17.18
CA PRO A 337 -9.14 -14.03 -16.38
C PRO A 337 -10.20 -13.16 -17.07
N LYS A 338 -11.47 -13.52 -16.89
CA LYS A 338 -12.61 -12.76 -17.44
C LYS A 338 -12.65 -11.36 -16.82
N LYS A 339 -12.94 -10.33 -17.63
CA LYS A 339 -13.02 -8.94 -17.17
C LYS A 339 -14.22 -8.74 -16.24
N GLU A 340 -13.97 -8.66 -14.93
CA GLU A 340 -14.91 -8.07 -13.98
C GLU A 340 -15.18 -6.59 -14.36
N GLY A 341 -16.44 -6.16 -14.23
CA GLY A 341 -16.85 -4.79 -14.56
C GLY A 341 -16.13 -3.74 -13.71
N PHE A 342 -15.92 -2.55 -14.27
CA PHE A 342 -15.24 -1.43 -13.61
C PHE A 342 -15.78 -1.16 -12.20
N PHE A 343 -17.09 -0.97 -12.08
CA PHE A 343 -17.75 -0.69 -10.81
C PHE A 343 -17.64 -1.84 -9.80
N ALA A 344 -17.67 -3.09 -10.27
CA ALA A 344 -17.46 -4.27 -9.42
C ALA A 344 -16.04 -4.29 -8.84
N ARG A 345 -15.01 -3.94 -9.63
CA ARG A 345 -13.63 -3.80 -9.13
C ARG A 345 -13.47 -2.63 -8.15
N LEU A 346 -14.16 -1.51 -8.36
CA LEU A 346 -14.15 -0.39 -7.41
C LEU A 346 -14.83 -0.77 -6.07
N LYS A 347 -16.01 -1.41 -6.10
CA LYS A 347 -16.67 -1.97 -4.89
C LYS A 347 -15.75 -2.96 -4.15
N LYS A 348 -15.09 -3.86 -4.89
CA LYS A 348 -14.18 -4.90 -4.38
C LYS A 348 -12.93 -4.33 -3.73
N GLY A 349 -12.34 -3.28 -4.30
CA GLY A 349 -11.26 -2.53 -3.66
C GLY A 349 -11.73 -1.86 -2.37
N LEU A 350 -12.83 -1.09 -2.43
CA LEU A 350 -13.33 -0.38 -1.26
C LEU A 350 -13.94 -1.28 -0.17
N LEU A 351 -14.02 -2.61 -0.36
CA LEU A 351 -14.73 -3.56 0.53
C LEU A 351 -14.41 -3.41 2.02
N LYS A 352 -13.12 -3.27 2.38
CA LYS A 352 -12.70 -3.07 3.78
C LYS A 352 -13.12 -1.70 4.34
N THR A 353 -13.07 -0.65 3.53
CA THR A 353 -13.53 0.69 3.93
C THR A 353 -15.06 0.75 3.99
N ARG A 354 -15.76 0.02 3.11
CA ARG A 354 -17.22 -0.16 3.06
C ARG A 354 -17.83 -0.87 4.28
N GLN A 355 -17.01 -1.53 5.10
CA GLN A 355 -17.44 -2.14 6.36
C GLN A 355 -17.53 -1.10 7.49
N ASN A 356 -16.71 -0.05 7.44
CA ASN A 356 -16.69 1.04 8.44
C ASN A 356 -17.39 2.32 7.95
N LEU A 357 -17.54 2.51 6.63
CA LEU A 357 -18.21 3.63 5.97
C LEU A 357 -19.23 3.13 4.96
N GLY A 358 -20.17 3.99 4.55
CA GLY A 358 -21.11 3.67 3.47
C GLY A 358 -22.03 2.52 3.88
N SER A 359 -21.87 1.31 3.31
CA SER A 359 -22.69 0.15 3.68
C SER A 359 -22.71 -0.17 5.19
N GLY A 360 -21.60 0.01 5.92
CA GLY A 360 -21.54 -0.19 7.37
C GLY A 360 -22.55 0.66 8.16
N PHE A 361 -22.76 1.92 7.76
CA PHE A 361 -23.71 2.81 8.42
C PHE A 361 -25.18 2.38 8.28
N PHE A 362 -25.52 1.50 7.34
CA PHE A 362 -26.91 1.05 7.22
C PHE A 362 -27.36 0.23 8.44
N GLY A 363 -26.44 -0.52 9.07
CA GLY A 363 -26.69 -1.21 10.35
C GLY A 363 -26.87 -0.23 11.52
N LEU A 364 -26.10 0.85 11.56
CA LEU A 364 -26.18 1.90 12.57
C LEU A 364 -27.56 2.60 12.56
N PHE A 365 -28.06 2.96 11.38
CA PHE A 365 -29.34 3.67 11.23
C PHE A 365 -30.58 2.75 11.28
N SER A 366 -30.42 1.43 11.16
CA SER A 366 -31.55 0.49 11.08
C SER A 366 -32.35 0.40 12.39
N GLY A 367 -33.45 1.16 12.47
CA GLY A 367 -34.42 1.08 13.57
C GLY A 367 -34.10 1.96 14.79
N LYS A 368 -32.99 2.69 14.78
CA LYS A 368 -32.69 3.73 15.78
C LYS A 368 -33.54 4.99 15.52
N LYS A 369 -33.69 5.81 16.56
CA LYS A 369 -34.23 7.17 16.45
C LYS A 369 -33.10 8.13 16.11
N ILE A 370 -33.45 9.36 15.72
CA ILE A 370 -32.48 10.45 15.63
C ILE A 370 -32.47 11.17 16.98
N ASP A 371 -31.44 10.85 17.76
CA ASP A 371 -31.11 11.39 19.08
C ASP A 371 -29.59 11.62 19.17
N ASP A 372 -29.13 12.25 20.25
CA ASP A 372 -27.72 12.65 20.41
C ASP A 372 -26.79 11.41 20.45
N ASP A 373 -27.21 10.33 21.10
CA ASP A 373 -26.53 9.02 21.13
C ASP A 373 -26.21 8.50 19.70
N LEU A 374 -27.14 8.62 18.75
CA LEU A 374 -26.90 8.22 17.35
C LEU A 374 -25.82 9.08 16.67
N PHE A 375 -25.73 10.37 17.01
CA PHE A 375 -24.69 11.24 16.47
C PHE A 375 -23.32 10.98 17.08
N GLU A 376 -23.24 10.64 18.38
CA GLU A 376 -21.99 10.19 19.02
C GLU A 376 -21.47 8.88 18.39
N GLU A 377 -22.34 7.88 18.19
CA GLU A 377 -21.95 6.64 17.48
C GLU A 377 -21.51 6.90 16.03
N LEU A 378 -22.15 7.85 15.33
CA LEU A 378 -21.77 8.22 13.97
C LEU A 378 -20.42 8.96 13.93
N GLU A 379 -20.14 9.84 14.89
CA GLU A 379 -18.82 10.49 15.05
C GLU A 379 -17.74 9.43 15.30
N GLU A 380 -17.96 8.47 16.21
CA GLU A 380 -17.01 7.40 16.49
C GLU A 380 -16.67 6.59 15.22
N GLN A 381 -17.68 6.13 14.46
CA GLN A 381 -17.46 5.35 13.24
C GLN A 381 -16.72 6.15 12.15
N LEU A 382 -17.04 7.43 11.96
CA LEU A 382 -16.31 8.32 11.03
C LEU A 382 -14.84 8.49 11.45
N LEU A 383 -14.56 8.62 12.75
CA LEU A 383 -13.20 8.70 13.28
C LEU A 383 -12.41 7.39 13.14
N ILE A 384 -13.04 6.24 13.45
CA ILE A 384 -12.46 4.89 13.25
C ILE A 384 -12.08 4.64 11.78
N ALA A 385 -12.88 5.17 10.85
CA ALA A 385 -12.64 5.10 9.40
C ALA A 385 -11.57 6.08 8.87
N ASP A 386 -10.90 6.85 9.74
CA ASP A 386 -9.88 7.85 9.38
C ASP A 386 -10.44 9.08 8.60
N VAL A 387 -11.72 9.46 8.79
CA VAL A 387 -12.28 10.69 8.19
C VAL A 387 -11.68 11.97 8.78
N GLY A 388 -11.16 11.92 10.01
CA GLY A 388 -10.43 13.03 10.66
C GLY A 388 -11.33 14.01 11.40
N VAL A 389 -10.86 14.52 12.54
CA VAL A 389 -11.69 15.23 13.55
C VAL A 389 -12.45 16.43 12.98
N ASP A 390 -11.77 17.34 12.27
CA ASP A 390 -12.39 18.55 11.73
C ASP A 390 -13.45 18.23 10.66
N THR A 391 -13.17 17.23 9.81
CA THR A 391 -14.07 16.77 8.75
C THR A 391 -15.27 16.02 9.30
N THR A 392 -15.07 15.13 10.28
CA THR A 392 -16.16 14.43 10.98
C THR A 392 -17.07 15.44 11.68
N ARG A 393 -16.51 16.36 12.46
CA ARG A 393 -17.28 17.42 13.14
C ARG A 393 -18.15 18.21 12.16
N LYS A 394 -17.58 18.64 11.04
CA LYS A 394 -18.30 19.36 9.98
C LYS A 394 -19.46 18.56 9.40
N ILE A 395 -19.29 17.25 9.21
CA ILE A 395 -20.36 16.34 8.77
C ILE A 395 -21.45 16.24 9.84
N ILE A 396 -21.09 16.03 11.11
CA ILE A 396 -22.05 15.92 12.23
C ILE A 396 -22.82 17.23 12.45
N ASP A 397 -22.14 18.38 12.46
CA ASP A 397 -22.73 19.72 12.57
C ASP A 397 -23.76 19.96 11.44
N ASN A 398 -23.40 19.65 10.19
CA ASN A 398 -24.30 19.78 9.04
C ASN A 398 -25.50 18.83 9.14
N LEU A 399 -25.31 17.56 9.52
CA LEU A 399 -26.40 16.59 9.64
C LEU A 399 -27.37 16.96 10.77
N THR A 400 -26.84 17.42 11.92
CA THR A 400 -27.62 17.92 13.06
C THR A 400 -28.42 19.17 12.67
N ALA A 401 -27.84 20.06 11.86
CA ALA A 401 -28.50 21.25 11.34
C ALA A 401 -29.64 20.95 10.35
N HIS A 402 -29.61 19.82 9.63
CA HIS A 402 -30.72 19.35 8.79
C HIS A 402 -31.79 18.59 9.60
N ALA A 403 -31.37 17.71 10.53
CA ALA A 403 -32.28 16.96 11.40
C ALA A 403 -33.18 17.89 12.24
N SER A 404 -32.57 18.88 12.90
CA SER A 404 -33.28 19.86 13.75
C SER A 404 -34.32 20.72 13.00
N ARG A 405 -34.19 20.86 11.67
CA ARG A 405 -35.18 21.55 10.81
C ARG A 405 -36.44 20.73 10.51
N LYS A 406 -36.51 19.47 10.98
CA LYS A 406 -37.59 18.50 10.69
C LYS A 406 -37.67 18.06 9.22
N GLU A 407 -36.57 18.23 8.49
CA GLU A 407 -36.42 17.74 7.11
C GLU A 407 -36.23 16.21 7.10
N LEU A 408 -35.60 15.66 8.15
CA LEU A 408 -35.42 14.22 8.38
C LEU A 408 -36.48 13.71 9.39
N LYS A 409 -37.11 12.57 9.08
CA LYS A 409 -38.16 11.94 9.91
C LYS A 409 -37.82 10.53 10.40
N ASP A 410 -36.81 9.93 9.79
CA ASP A 410 -36.33 8.57 10.01
C ASP A 410 -34.82 8.54 9.71
N ALA A 411 -34.15 7.50 10.21
CA ALA A 411 -32.71 7.37 10.07
C ALA A 411 -32.27 6.90 8.66
N GLU A 412 -33.19 6.39 7.82
CA GLU A 412 -32.88 6.13 6.40
C GLU A 412 -32.72 7.44 5.61
N ALA A 413 -33.52 8.47 5.91
CA ALA A 413 -33.30 9.82 5.36
C ALA A 413 -31.96 10.42 5.82
N LEU A 414 -31.55 10.16 7.07
CA LEU A 414 -30.24 10.59 7.60
C LEU A 414 -29.07 9.91 6.87
N TYR A 415 -29.17 8.62 6.54
CA TYR A 415 -28.22 7.92 5.66
C TYR A 415 -28.13 8.57 4.27
N GLY A 416 -29.28 8.96 3.70
CA GLY A 416 -29.34 9.70 2.44
C GLY A 416 -28.60 11.05 2.51
N LYS A 417 -28.82 11.82 3.57
CA LYS A 417 -28.16 13.11 3.79
C LYS A 417 -26.66 12.95 4.06
N LEU A 418 -26.24 11.93 4.81
CA LEU A 418 -24.81 11.60 5.02
C LEU A 418 -24.09 11.31 3.69
N ARG A 419 -24.73 10.55 2.79
CA ARG A 419 -24.19 10.33 1.43
C ARG A 419 -24.02 11.65 0.66
N GLU A 420 -25.01 12.55 0.75
CA GLU A 420 -24.98 13.86 0.09
C GLU A 420 -23.83 14.74 0.60
N GLU A 421 -23.71 14.92 1.93
CA GLU A 421 -22.65 15.72 2.56
C GLU A 421 -21.24 15.18 2.23
N MET A 422 -21.06 13.86 2.25
CA MET A 422 -19.79 13.24 1.86
C MET A 422 -19.50 13.37 0.36
N SER A 423 -20.53 13.38 -0.49
CA SER A 423 -20.40 13.62 -1.93
C SER A 423 -20.00 15.07 -2.22
N ASP A 424 -20.60 16.04 -1.53
CA ASP A 424 -20.28 17.46 -1.66
C ASP A 424 -18.86 17.79 -1.19
N ILE A 425 -18.26 17.01 -0.29
CA ILE A 425 -16.83 17.10 0.04
C ILE A 425 -15.98 16.68 -1.18
N LEU A 426 -16.25 15.51 -1.77
CA LEU A 426 -15.44 14.97 -2.87
C LEU A 426 -15.64 15.70 -4.20
N ALA A 427 -16.84 16.21 -4.49
CA ALA A 427 -17.14 16.93 -5.73
C ALA A 427 -16.28 18.20 -5.92
N LYS A 428 -15.79 18.81 -4.83
CA LYS A 428 -14.89 19.98 -4.86
C LYS A 428 -13.52 19.66 -5.50
N VAL A 429 -13.08 18.40 -5.37
CA VAL A 429 -11.76 17.92 -5.79
C VAL A 429 -11.79 16.95 -6.98
N ASP A 430 -12.96 16.62 -7.52
CA ASP A 430 -13.10 15.90 -8.80
C ASP A 430 -12.73 16.81 -9.99
N LYS A 431 -11.44 16.83 -10.32
CA LYS A 431 -10.89 17.47 -11.51
C LYS A 431 -9.82 16.56 -12.11
N PRO A 432 -10.16 15.68 -13.07
CA PRO A 432 -9.21 14.79 -13.73
C PRO A 432 -8.00 15.55 -14.29
N LEU A 433 -6.84 14.89 -14.34
CA LEU A 433 -5.65 15.47 -14.96
C LEU A 433 -5.84 15.50 -16.49
N VAL A 434 -5.75 16.69 -17.08
CA VAL A 434 -5.80 16.91 -18.53
C VAL A 434 -4.41 17.29 -18.99
N ILE A 435 -3.87 16.51 -19.93
CA ILE A 435 -2.62 16.83 -20.63
C ILE A 435 -2.95 17.86 -21.72
N GLU A 436 -2.57 19.12 -21.47
CA GLU A 436 -2.69 20.22 -22.43
C GLU A 436 -1.69 20.08 -23.59
N ASP A 437 -1.82 20.89 -24.65
CA ASP A 437 -0.90 20.89 -25.79
C ASP A 437 0.44 21.59 -25.42
N LYS A 438 1.21 20.87 -24.60
CA LYS A 438 2.52 21.23 -24.05
C LYS A 438 3.48 20.08 -24.36
N LYS A 439 4.68 20.38 -24.85
CA LYS A 439 5.64 19.38 -25.32
C LYS A 439 7.04 19.61 -24.71
N PRO A 440 7.39 18.94 -23.59
CA PRO A 440 6.55 18.03 -22.80
C PRO A 440 5.59 18.74 -21.84
N TYR A 441 4.44 18.12 -21.58
CA TYR A 441 3.71 18.31 -20.33
C TYR A 441 4.51 17.66 -19.20
N VAL A 442 4.91 18.43 -18.18
CA VAL A 442 5.84 17.98 -17.13
C VAL A 442 5.09 17.66 -15.85
N ILE A 443 5.09 16.39 -15.44
CA ILE A 443 4.54 15.90 -14.17
C ILE A 443 5.70 15.64 -13.20
N LEU A 444 5.72 16.35 -12.07
CA LEU A 444 6.65 16.11 -10.96
C LEU A 444 5.96 15.27 -9.88
N MET A 445 6.48 14.07 -9.64
CA MET A 445 5.86 13.08 -8.73
C MET A 445 6.51 13.13 -7.35
N VAL A 446 5.81 13.72 -6.37
CA VAL A 446 6.31 13.91 -5.00
C VAL A 446 5.58 12.99 -4.01
N GLY A 447 6.09 12.92 -2.78
CA GLY A 447 5.61 12.01 -1.74
C GLY A 447 6.71 11.12 -1.18
N VAL A 448 6.42 10.40 -0.11
CA VAL A 448 7.42 9.66 0.67
C VAL A 448 7.77 8.30 0.05
N ASN A 449 8.69 7.56 0.65
CA ASN A 449 9.02 6.21 0.21
C ASN A 449 7.90 5.21 0.59
N GLY A 450 7.64 4.21 -0.25
CA GLY A 450 6.67 3.13 0.03
C GLY A 450 5.20 3.42 -0.32
N VAL A 451 4.82 4.69 -0.56
CA VAL A 451 3.45 5.09 -0.96
C VAL A 451 3.10 4.82 -2.43
N GLY A 452 3.97 4.12 -3.16
CA GLY A 452 3.70 3.72 -4.55
C GLY A 452 3.99 4.76 -5.63
N LYS A 453 4.85 5.77 -5.40
CA LYS A 453 5.26 6.77 -6.43
C LYS A 453 5.68 6.11 -7.74
N THR A 454 6.75 5.33 -7.72
CA THR A 454 7.35 4.67 -8.89
C THR A 454 6.37 3.69 -9.57
N THR A 455 5.50 3.02 -8.79
CA THR A 455 4.39 2.22 -9.33
C THR A 455 3.37 3.07 -10.08
N THR A 456 2.97 4.22 -9.51
CA THR A 456 2.05 5.19 -10.12
C THR A 456 2.64 5.76 -11.41
N ILE A 457 3.94 6.10 -11.41
CA ILE A 457 4.67 6.54 -12.61
C ILE A 457 4.54 5.52 -13.73
N GLY A 458 4.80 4.24 -13.45
CA GLY A 458 4.64 3.18 -14.44
C GLY A 458 3.19 3.06 -14.96
N LYS A 459 2.20 3.10 -14.07
CA LYS A 459 0.79 3.03 -14.46
C LYS A 459 0.36 4.22 -15.33
N LEU A 460 0.73 5.45 -14.96
CA LEU A 460 0.48 6.67 -15.75
C LEU A 460 1.21 6.64 -17.11
N ALA A 461 2.49 6.27 -17.13
CA ALA A 461 3.28 6.17 -18.35
C ALA A 461 2.68 5.15 -19.34
N ARG A 462 2.16 4.02 -18.82
CA ARG A 462 1.47 3.03 -19.65
C ARG A 462 0.08 3.51 -20.09
N GLN A 463 -0.64 4.25 -19.26
CA GLN A 463 -1.91 4.88 -19.63
C GLN A 463 -1.70 5.85 -20.80
N TYR A 464 -0.77 6.81 -20.69
CA TYR A 464 -0.49 7.78 -21.75
C TYR A 464 0.03 7.13 -23.03
N GLN A 465 0.86 6.08 -22.95
CA GLN A 465 1.18 5.24 -24.12
C GLN A 465 -0.07 4.65 -24.79
N SER A 466 -1.04 4.15 -24.01
CA SER A 466 -2.27 3.57 -24.55
C SER A 466 -3.23 4.60 -25.15
N GLU A 467 -3.10 5.87 -24.72
CA GLU A 467 -3.73 7.04 -25.33
C GLU A 467 -2.97 7.57 -26.56
N GLY A 468 -1.91 6.89 -27.01
CA GLY A 468 -1.10 7.27 -28.18
C GLY A 468 -0.08 8.38 -27.94
N LYS A 469 0.09 8.84 -26.69
CA LYS A 469 1.09 9.87 -26.33
C LYS A 469 2.48 9.26 -26.21
N SER A 470 3.49 10.00 -26.67
CA SER A 470 4.88 9.70 -26.36
C SER A 470 5.21 10.12 -24.92
N VAL A 471 6.00 9.29 -24.23
CA VAL A 471 6.32 9.47 -22.81
C VAL A 471 7.84 9.37 -22.60
N MET A 472 8.37 10.13 -21.65
CA MET A 472 9.72 10.00 -21.10
C MET A 472 9.66 9.98 -19.57
N LEU A 473 10.60 9.29 -18.93
CA LEU A 473 10.75 9.24 -17.47
C LEU A 473 12.07 9.89 -17.03
N ALA A 474 12.08 10.55 -15.87
CA ALA A 474 13.29 11.07 -15.23
C ALA A 474 13.52 10.41 -13.85
N ALA A 475 14.71 9.88 -13.63
CA ALA A 475 15.06 9.13 -12.42
C ALA A 475 15.64 10.04 -11.32
N GLY A 476 14.78 10.88 -10.72
CA GLY A 476 15.20 11.88 -9.71
C GLY A 476 15.40 11.35 -8.28
N ASP A 477 15.08 10.09 -7.95
CA ASP A 477 15.50 9.45 -6.68
C ASP A 477 16.95 8.94 -6.75
N THR A 478 17.87 9.85 -7.10
CA THR A 478 19.29 9.55 -7.36
C THR A 478 20.02 8.98 -6.13
N PHE A 479 19.51 9.27 -4.93
CA PHE A 479 19.98 8.72 -3.66
C PHE A 479 19.62 7.24 -3.44
N ARG A 480 18.91 6.59 -4.37
CA ARG A 480 18.56 5.17 -4.29
C ARG A 480 18.86 4.50 -5.64
N ALA A 481 20.06 3.90 -5.76
CA ALA A 481 20.48 3.15 -6.95
C ALA A 481 19.40 2.17 -7.45
N ALA A 482 18.83 1.37 -6.55
CA ALA A 482 17.75 0.43 -6.86
C ALA A 482 16.44 1.08 -7.33
N ALA A 483 16.19 2.37 -7.02
CA ALA A 483 15.03 3.10 -7.53
C ALA A 483 15.27 3.60 -8.97
N VAL A 484 16.48 4.09 -9.25
CA VAL A 484 16.94 4.43 -10.60
C VAL A 484 16.89 3.19 -11.50
N GLU A 485 17.47 2.07 -11.04
CA GLU A 485 17.45 0.78 -11.72
C GLU A 485 16.02 0.25 -11.93
N GLN A 486 15.16 0.29 -10.90
CA GLN A 486 13.76 -0.10 -11.01
C GLN A 486 13.02 0.71 -12.09
N LEU A 487 13.25 2.03 -12.16
CA LEU A 487 12.64 2.89 -13.17
C LEU A 487 13.20 2.61 -14.58
N GLN A 488 14.52 2.36 -14.71
CA GLN A 488 15.17 2.00 -15.97
C GLN A 488 14.65 0.66 -16.52
N VAL A 489 14.63 -0.41 -15.70
CA VAL A 489 14.10 -1.73 -16.06
C VAL A 489 12.61 -1.64 -16.42
N TRP A 490 11.84 -0.83 -15.69
CA TRP A 490 10.43 -0.61 -16.02
C TRP A 490 10.26 0.12 -17.36
N GLY A 491 11.08 1.14 -17.63
CA GLY A 491 11.10 1.86 -18.90
C GLY A 491 11.48 0.98 -20.08
N GLU A 492 12.58 0.22 -19.98
CA GLU A 492 13.01 -0.74 -21.00
C GLU A 492 11.91 -1.75 -21.35
N ARG A 493 11.32 -2.37 -20.32
CA ARG A 493 10.23 -3.35 -20.46
C ARG A 493 8.99 -2.80 -21.17
N ASN A 494 8.75 -1.48 -21.09
CA ASN A 494 7.63 -0.80 -21.74
C ASN A 494 8.04 0.02 -22.98
N LYS A 495 9.32 -0.02 -23.39
CA LYS A 495 9.91 0.79 -24.46
C LYS A 495 9.72 2.30 -24.27
N ILE A 496 9.92 2.78 -23.05
CA ILE A 496 9.87 4.20 -22.67
C ILE A 496 11.30 4.68 -22.34
N PRO A 497 11.79 5.78 -22.94
CA PRO A 497 13.09 6.34 -22.60
C PRO A 497 13.12 6.86 -21.16
N VAL A 498 14.19 6.49 -20.43
CA VAL A 498 14.45 6.94 -19.06
C VAL A 498 15.74 7.75 -19.05
N VAL A 499 15.68 8.97 -18.50
CA VAL A 499 16.86 9.81 -18.27
C VAL A 499 17.30 9.64 -16.83
N ALA A 500 18.57 9.28 -16.65
CA ALA A 500 19.21 9.02 -15.37
C ALA A 500 20.68 9.45 -15.44
N GLN A 501 21.27 9.75 -14.28
CA GLN A 501 22.72 9.93 -14.10
C GLN A 501 23.22 8.90 -13.07
N HIS A 502 24.46 9.05 -12.59
CA HIS A 502 25.04 8.18 -11.57
C HIS A 502 24.34 8.31 -10.20
N THR A 503 24.43 7.29 -9.36
CA THR A 503 23.92 7.31 -7.98
C THR A 503 24.54 8.48 -7.20
N GLY A 504 23.71 9.27 -6.51
CA GLY A 504 24.14 10.47 -5.79
C GLY A 504 24.28 11.74 -6.64
N ALA A 505 24.02 11.68 -7.96
CA ALA A 505 23.92 12.87 -8.80
C ALA A 505 22.80 13.82 -8.32
N ASP A 506 22.89 15.10 -8.69
CA ASP A 506 21.91 16.11 -8.30
C ASP A 506 20.53 15.88 -8.97
N PRO A 507 19.44 15.59 -8.22
CA PRO A 507 18.12 15.36 -8.79
C PRO A 507 17.62 16.47 -9.73
N ALA A 508 17.91 17.74 -9.39
CA ALA A 508 17.51 18.88 -10.20
C ALA A 508 18.24 18.92 -11.55
N SER A 509 19.47 18.41 -11.62
CA SER A 509 20.26 18.32 -12.85
C SER A 509 19.80 17.15 -13.73
N VAL A 510 19.50 15.98 -13.16
CA VAL A 510 18.89 14.84 -13.91
C VAL A 510 17.57 15.25 -14.56
N ILE A 511 16.74 16.01 -13.83
CA ILE A 511 15.45 16.50 -14.31
C ILE A 511 15.59 17.59 -15.38
N PHE A 512 16.59 18.47 -15.26
CA PHE A 512 16.91 19.48 -16.27
C PHE A 512 17.30 18.83 -17.61
N ASP A 513 18.19 17.83 -17.58
CA ASP A 513 18.56 17.03 -18.75
C ASP A 513 17.35 16.29 -19.34
N ALA A 514 16.45 15.79 -18.49
CA ALA A 514 15.25 15.11 -18.95
C ALA A 514 14.27 16.04 -19.68
N ILE A 515 14.10 17.29 -19.21
CA ILE A 515 13.28 18.29 -19.92
C ILE A 515 13.91 18.62 -21.27
N GLN A 516 15.21 18.90 -21.35
CA GLN A 516 15.87 19.17 -22.64
C GLN A 516 15.79 17.96 -23.59
N SER A 517 16.01 16.75 -23.09
CA SER A 517 15.91 15.49 -23.84
C SER A 517 14.50 15.23 -24.37
N ALA A 518 13.46 15.59 -23.60
CA ALA A 518 12.06 15.50 -24.00
C ALA A 518 11.68 16.58 -25.03
N GLN A 519 12.09 17.83 -24.83
CA GLN A 519 11.90 18.94 -25.77
C GLN A 519 12.55 18.64 -27.13
N ALA A 520 13.82 18.23 -27.13
CA ALA A 520 14.58 17.91 -28.35
C ALA A 520 14.02 16.72 -29.15
N LYS A 521 13.23 15.85 -28.50
CA LYS A 521 12.57 14.69 -29.12
C LYS A 521 11.07 14.92 -29.37
N GLY A 522 10.53 16.10 -29.05
CA GLY A 522 9.11 16.43 -29.23
C GLY A 522 8.15 15.60 -28.38
N VAL A 523 8.60 15.11 -27.22
CA VAL A 523 7.83 14.20 -26.36
C VAL A 523 6.62 14.89 -25.74
N ASP A 524 5.48 14.20 -25.67
CA ASP A 524 4.22 14.74 -25.17
C ASP A 524 4.17 14.83 -23.64
N VAL A 525 4.63 13.79 -22.92
CA VAL A 525 4.61 13.76 -21.44
C VAL A 525 5.97 13.38 -20.86
N LEU A 526 6.46 14.17 -19.92
CA LEU A 526 7.61 13.85 -19.08
C LEU A 526 7.14 13.61 -17.64
N ILE A 527 7.47 12.46 -17.06
CA ILE A 527 7.17 12.13 -15.66
C ILE A 527 8.48 12.00 -14.88
N ALA A 528 8.67 12.85 -13.87
CA ALA A 528 9.87 12.84 -13.01
C ALA A 528 9.57 12.22 -11.64
N ASP A 529 10.30 11.16 -11.27
CA ASP A 529 10.30 10.62 -9.89
C ASP A 529 11.20 11.50 -9.00
N THR A 530 11.00 11.46 -7.68
CA THR A 530 11.83 12.18 -6.69
C THR A 530 12.16 11.32 -5.49
N ALA A 531 13.19 11.71 -4.73
CA ALA A 531 13.40 11.19 -3.38
C ALA A 531 12.14 11.33 -2.51
N GLY A 532 11.99 10.43 -1.54
CA GLY A 532 10.88 10.41 -0.57
C GLY A 532 11.32 10.16 0.88
N ARG A 533 12.57 10.53 1.21
CA ARG A 533 13.22 10.28 2.50
C ARG A 533 12.74 11.27 3.58
N LEU A 534 11.50 11.11 4.06
CA LEU A 534 10.82 12.04 4.97
C LEU A 534 11.56 12.30 6.29
N GLN A 535 12.44 11.41 6.75
CA GLN A 535 13.19 11.60 7.99
C GLN A 535 14.00 12.91 8.00
N ASN A 536 14.50 13.35 6.85
CA ASN A 536 15.26 14.60 6.70
C ASN A 536 14.38 15.70 6.08
N LYS A 537 13.22 15.98 6.71
CA LYS A 537 12.15 16.86 6.17
C LYS A 537 12.66 18.15 5.51
N SER A 538 13.53 18.90 6.19
CA SER A 538 14.09 20.17 5.68
C SER A 538 14.88 19.99 4.38
N HIS A 539 15.80 19.01 4.33
CA HIS A 539 16.60 18.75 3.14
C HIS A 539 15.71 18.32 1.96
N LEU A 540 14.75 17.43 2.19
CA LEU A 540 13.82 16.98 1.14
C LEU A 540 13.01 18.14 0.56
N MET A 541 12.51 19.06 1.39
CA MET A 541 11.71 20.18 0.90
C MET A 541 12.55 21.23 0.15
N GLU A 542 13.79 21.50 0.57
CA GLU A 542 14.69 22.39 -0.19
C GLU A 542 15.19 21.75 -1.50
N GLU A 543 15.37 20.43 -1.54
CA GLU A 543 15.66 19.67 -2.76
C GLU A 543 14.51 19.77 -3.78
N LEU A 544 13.26 19.60 -3.33
CA LEU A 544 12.07 19.75 -4.19
C LEU A 544 11.88 21.18 -4.69
N LYS A 545 12.08 22.20 -3.83
CA LYS A 545 12.12 23.61 -4.24
C LYS A 545 13.23 23.88 -5.26
N LYS A 546 14.42 23.28 -5.08
CA LYS A 546 15.53 23.38 -6.04
C LYS A 546 15.13 22.79 -7.39
N ILE A 547 14.49 21.62 -7.43
CA ILE A 547 13.98 20.98 -8.65
C ILE A 547 13.01 21.94 -9.37
N VAL A 548 11.94 22.41 -8.70
CA VAL A 548 10.95 23.31 -9.30
C VAL A 548 11.61 24.61 -9.84
N ARG A 549 12.52 25.22 -9.07
CA ARG A 549 13.26 26.41 -9.50
C ARG A 549 14.19 26.16 -10.70
N VAL A 550 14.66 24.92 -10.89
CA VAL A 550 15.49 24.54 -12.04
C VAL A 550 14.65 24.21 -13.26
N MET A 551 13.49 23.55 -13.10
CA MET A 551 12.50 23.38 -14.17
C MET A 551 12.08 24.72 -14.78
N LYS A 552 11.82 25.73 -13.93
CA LYS A 552 11.42 27.10 -14.34
C LYS A 552 12.46 27.89 -15.13
N LYS A 553 13.67 27.35 -15.35
CA LYS A 553 14.66 27.91 -16.28
C LYS A 553 14.46 27.48 -17.73
N LEU A 554 13.72 26.38 -17.97
CA LEU A 554 13.47 25.81 -19.30
C LEU A 554 12.03 26.08 -19.78
N ASP A 555 11.07 26.12 -18.86
CA ASP A 555 9.70 26.59 -19.08
C ASP A 555 9.19 27.18 -17.76
N GLU A 556 8.79 28.45 -17.76
CA GLU A 556 8.26 29.17 -16.58
C GLU A 556 7.01 28.49 -15.98
N ASN A 557 6.28 27.74 -16.81
CA ASN A 557 5.09 26.97 -16.46
C ASN A 557 5.41 25.56 -15.92
N ALA A 558 6.67 25.10 -15.98
CA ALA A 558 7.05 23.77 -15.50
C ALA A 558 7.38 23.77 -13.99
N PRO A 559 7.02 22.71 -13.24
CA PRO A 559 6.20 21.57 -13.67
C PRO A 559 4.73 21.98 -13.89
N HIS A 560 4.10 21.37 -14.89
CA HIS A 560 2.70 21.61 -15.24
C HIS A 560 1.74 20.93 -14.24
N GLU A 561 2.19 19.84 -13.62
CA GLU A 561 1.50 19.18 -12.51
C GLU A 561 2.53 18.80 -11.43
N ILE A 562 2.29 19.20 -10.18
CA ILE A 562 2.96 18.66 -8.99
C ILE A 562 2.01 17.66 -8.33
N MET A 563 2.28 16.38 -8.58
CA MET A 563 1.44 15.25 -8.18
C MET A 563 1.99 14.62 -6.90
N LEU A 564 1.30 14.83 -5.77
CA LEU A 564 1.61 14.10 -4.54
C LEU A 564 1.00 12.69 -4.59
N THR A 565 1.82 11.66 -4.35
CA THR A 565 1.32 10.31 -4.10
C THR A 565 1.19 10.07 -2.60
N LEU A 566 0.02 9.60 -2.17
CA LEU A 566 -0.31 9.23 -0.79
C LEU A 566 -0.76 7.77 -0.68
N ASP A 567 -0.75 7.25 0.53
CA ASP A 567 -1.10 5.87 0.87
C ASP A 567 -2.28 5.86 1.86
N ALA A 568 -3.44 5.41 1.41
CA ALA A 568 -4.67 5.36 2.20
C ALA A 568 -4.59 4.42 3.40
N SER A 569 -3.66 3.46 3.43
CA SER A 569 -3.46 2.60 4.60
C SER A 569 -2.85 3.35 5.80
N THR A 570 -2.25 4.52 5.58
CA THR A 570 -1.55 5.28 6.63
C THR A 570 -2.44 6.22 7.46
N GLY A 571 -3.73 6.38 7.10
CA GLY A 571 -4.67 7.24 7.83
C GLY A 571 -4.23 8.71 7.87
N GLN A 572 -4.48 9.42 8.97
CA GLN A 572 -4.11 10.85 9.14
C GLN A 572 -2.62 11.18 8.87
N ASN A 573 -1.72 10.19 8.82
CA ASN A 573 -0.34 10.42 8.35
C ASN A 573 -0.30 10.93 6.90
N ALA A 574 -1.25 10.55 6.04
CA ALA A 574 -1.37 11.07 4.68
C ALA A 574 -1.78 12.55 4.66
N VAL A 575 -2.64 12.98 5.59
CA VAL A 575 -3.05 14.39 5.77
C VAL A 575 -1.86 15.25 6.20
N SER A 576 -1.08 14.79 7.18
CA SER A 576 0.12 15.52 7.63
C SER A 576 1.23 15.58 6.58
N GLN A 577 1.31 14.59 5.70
CA GLN A 577 2.17 14.63 4.51
C GLN A 577 1.65 15.61 3.47
N ALA A 578 0.35 15.57 3.13
CA ALA A 578 -0.26 16.49 2.16
C ALA A 578 0.08 17.95 2.49
N LYS A 579 -0.17 18.36 3.75
CA LYS A 579 0.19 19.68 4.24
C LYS A 579 1.68 20.01 4.06
N LEU A 580 2.56 19.11 4.49
CA LEU A 580 4.01 19.37 4.48
C LEU A 580 4.59 19.51 3.06
N PHE A 581 4.07 18.77 2.07
CA PHE A 581 4.48 18.92 0.68
C PHE A 581 3.84 20.16 0.02
N ASP A 582 2.60 20.50 0.38
CA ASP A 582 1.92 21.71 -0.12
C ASP A 582 2.58 23.01 0.40
N ASP A 583 2.81 23.10 1.71
CA ASP A 583 3.58 24.18 2.37
C ASP A 583 5.00 24.37 1.76
N ALA A 584 5.54 23.35 1.08
CA ALA A 584 6.89 23.35 0.52
C ALA A 584 6.98 23.68 -0.98
N VAL A 585 6.06 23.19 -1.82
CA VAL A 585 6.12 23.36 -3.29
C VAL A 585 4.81 23.78 -3.97
N GLY A 586 3.67 23.72 -3.27
CA GLY A 586 2.34 23.93 -3.84
C GLY A 586 1.90 22.76 -4.73
N LEU A 587 0.95 21.96 -4.27
CA LEU A 587 0.48 20.78 -5.00
C LEU A 587 -0.67 21.15 -5.96
N THR A 588 -0.68 20.56 -7.14
CA THR A 588 -1.75 20.76 -8.14
C THR A 588 -2.61 19.51 -8.33
N GLY A 589 -2.13 18.35 -7.85
CA GLY A 589 -2.86 17.09 -7.89
C GLY A 589 -2.42 16.10 -6.81
N ILE A 590 -3.34 15.22 -6.43
CA ILE A 590 -3.11 14.12 -5.48
C ILE A 590 -3.48 12.79 -6.15
N THR A 591 -2.61 11.78 -6.00
CA THR A 591 -2.93 10.36 -6.23
C THR A 591 -3.01 9.64 -4.88
N LEU A 592 -4.14 9.01 -4.58
CA LEU A 592 -4.32 8.23 -3.34
C LEU A 592 -4.31 6.72 -3.64
N THR A 593 -3.32 6.00 -3.10
CA THR A 593 -3.07 4.58 -3.40
C THR A 593 -3.48 3.63 -2.26
N LYS A 594 -3.50 2.32 -2.55
CA LYS A 594 -3.76 1.21 -1.62
C LYS A 594 -5.14 1.26 -0.93
N LEU A 595 -6.14 1.83 -1.59
CA LEU A 595 -7.52 1.85 -1.10
C LEU A 595 -8.12 0.43 -1.00
N ASP A 596 -7.61 -0.51 -1.79
CA ASP A 596 -7.87 -1.95 -1.74
C ASP A 596 -7.30 -2.65 -0.49
N GLY A 597 -6.24 -2.11 0.09
CA GLY A 597 -5.57 -2.71 1.25
C GLY A 597 -6.30 -2.49 2.58
N THR A 598 -7.14 -1.46 2.69
CA THR A 598 -7.40 -0.75 3.96
C THR A 598 -8.88 -0.53 4.31
N ALA A 599 -9.16 -0.47 5.61
CA ALA A 599 -10.42 0.05 6.15
C ALA A 599 -10.39 1.58 6.42
N LYS A 600 -9.19 2.19 6.37
CA LYS A 600 -8.91 3.61 6.65
C LYS A 600 -9.15 4.54 5.46
N GLY A 601 -9.94 4.10 4.47
CA GLY A 601 -10.17 4.86 3.24
C GLY A 601 -10.91 6.19 3.43
N GLY A 602 -11.48 6.44 4.62
CA GLY A 602 -12.10 7.72 4.98
C GLY A 602 -11.13 8.91 4.94
N VAL A 603 -9.81 8.67 4.96
CA VAL A 603 -8.78 9.71 4.81
C VAL A 603 -8.93 10.53 3.53
N ILE A 604 -9.58 9.98 2.49
CA ILE A 604 -9.89 10.71 1.25
C ILE A 604 -10.75 11.97 1.50
N PHE A 605 -11.69 11.91 2.45
CA PHE A 605 -12.55 13.03 2.82
C PHE A 605 -11.78 14.10 3.60
N SER A 606 -10.90 13.67 4.51
CA SER A 606 -9.98 14.56 5.26
C SER A 606 -9.08 15.37 4.30
N ILE A 607 -8.49 14.69 3.31
CA ILE A 607 -7.65 15.30 2.28
C ILE A 607 -8.47 16.25 1.39
N ALA A 608 -9.66 15.83 0.95
CA ALA A 608 -10.51 16.64 0.09
C ALA A 608 -10.98 17.95 0.76
N ASP A 609 -11.42 17.88 2.02
CA ASP A 609 -12.00 19.03 2.72
C ASP A 609 -10.95 20.01 3.27
N GLN A 610 -9.80 19.52 3.74
CA GLN A 610 -8.75 20.39 4.31
C GLN A 610 -7.93 21.15 3.26
N PHE A 611 -7.65 20.54 2.11
CA PHE A 611 -6.76 21.12 1.10
C PHE A 611 -7.49 21.66 -0.14
N GLY A 612 -8.61 21.06 -0.55
CA GLY A 612 -9.30 21.43 -1.80
C GLY A 612 -8.48 21.17 -3.09
N ILE A 613 -7.34 20.50 -2.97
CA ILE A 613 -6.42 20.17 -4.07
C ILE A 613 -7.02 18.98 -4.85
N PRO A 614 -7.06 19.03 -6.20
CA PRO A 614 -7.64 17.98 -7.02
C PRO A 614 -7.13 16.57 -6.69
N ILE A 615 -8.04 15.65 -6.37
CA ILE A 615 -7.72 14.23 -6.39
C ILE A 615 -7.82 13.82 -7.85
N ARG A 616 -6.68 13.44 -8.42
CA ARG A 616 -6.53 13.14 -9.85
C ARG A 616 -6.74 11.67 -10.13
N TYR A 617 -6.20 10.81 -9.25
CA TYR A 617 -6.22 9.36 -9.41
C TYR A 617 -6.41 8.64 -8.08
N ILE A 618 -7.04 7.47 -8.14
CA ILE A 618 -7.14 6.51 -7.04
C ILE A 618 -6.54 5.16 -7.45
N GLY A 619 -5.77 4.55 -6.54
CA GLY A 619 -5.16 3.23 -6.69
C GLY A 619 -5.92 2.18 -5.88
N ILE A 620 -6.52 1.21 -6.56
CA ILE A 620 -7.42 0.17 -6.04
C ILE A 620 -6.93 -1.26 -6.36
N GLY A 621 -5.61 -1.44 -6.42
CA GLY A 621 -4.96 -2.72 -6.71
C GLY A 621 -3.58 -2.58 -7.34
N GLU A 622 -2.89 -3.70 -7.55
CA GLU A 622 -1.53 -3.73 -8.12
C GLU A 622 -1.50 -3.58 -9.65
N GLY A 623 -2.54 -4.04 -10.36
CA GLY A 623 -2.56 -4.08 -11.82
C GLY A 623 -2.56 -2.70 -12.47
N ILE A 624 -2.08 -2.62 -13.71
CA ILE A 624 -1.97 -1.35 -14.46
C ILE A 624 -3.35 -0.69 -14.61
N GLU A 625 -4.38 -1.50 -14.83
CA GLU A 625 -5.80 -1.12 -14.92
C GLU A 625 -6.42 -0.71 -13.56
N ASP A 626 -5.67 -0.74 -12.46
CA ASP A 626 -6.17 -0.49 -11.11
C ASP A 626 -5.64 0.84 -10.53
N LEU A 627 -4.98 1.66 -11.35
CA LEU A 627 -4.99 3.12 -11.19
C LEU A 627 -6.13 3.67 -12.05
N ARG A 628 -6.98 4.51 -11.47
CA ARG A 628 -8.14 5.11 -12.15
C ARG A 628 -8.14 6.62 -11.97
N PRO A 629 -8.48 7.41 -13.01
CA PRO A 629 -8.87 8.80 -12.81
C PRO A 629 -9.96 8.87 -11.74
N PHE A 630 -9.86 9.83 -10.84
CA PHE A 630 -10.83 9.98 -9.77
C PHE A 630 -12.17 10.47 -10.32
N LYS A 631 -13.26 9.96 -9.72
CA LYS A 631 -14.65 10.31 -9.98
C LYS A 631 -15.38 10.31 -8.64
N ALA A 632 -15.91 11.46 -8.21
CA ALA A 632 -16.59 11.57 -6.93
C ALA A 632 -17.86 10.70 -6.90
N ASP A 633 -18.68 10.77 -7.95
CA ASP A 633 -19.93 10.02 -8.07
C ASP A 633 -19.69 8.50 -8.01
N ASP A 634 -18.78 7.99 -8.86
CA ASP A 634 -18.41 6.56 -8.88
C ASP A 634 -17.89 6.08 -7.52
N PHE A 635 -17.08 6.90 -6.84
CA PHE A 635 -16.50 6.57 -5.54
C PHE A 635 -17.57 6.54 -4.44
N ILE A 636 -18.45 7.53 -4.40
CA ILE A 636 -19.56 7.60 -3.45
C ILE A 636 -20.57 6.47 -3.71
N GLU A 637 -20.93 6.19 -4.96
CA GLU A 637 -21.82 5.07 -5.26
C GLU A 637 -21.17 3.73 -4.92
N ALA A 638 -19.88 3.55 -5.19
CA ALA A 638 -19.17 2.33 -4.80
C ALA A 638 -19.05 2.18 -3.27
N LEU A 639 -18.93 3.27 -2.52
CA LEU A 639 -18.86 3.27 -1.06
C LEU A 639 -20.23 3.01 -0.40
N PHE A 640 -21.29 3.65 -0.89
CA PHE A 640 -22.64 3.58 -0.32
C PHE A 640 -23.55 2.51 -0.95
N ALA A 641 -23.14 1.84 -2.04
CA ALA A 641 -23.90 0.72 -2.57
C ALA A 641 -24.01 -0.43 -1.55
N ARG A 642 -25.20 -1.02 -1.42
CA ARG A 642 -25.42 -2.21 -0.59
C ARG A 642 -24.65 -3.43 -1.17
N GLU A 643 -24.51 -4.48 -0.35
CA GLU A 643 -24.16 -5.81 -0.84
C GLU A 643 -25.42 -6.47 -1.44
N GLU A 644 -25.23 -7.44 -2.34
CA GLU A 644 -26.27 -8.24 -3.01
C GLU A 644 -26.26 -9.69 -2.51
#